data_AF-A0A1V5GIW8-F1
#
_entry.id   AF-A0A1V5GIW8-F1
#
_cell.length_a   1.000
_cell.length_b   1.000
_cell.length_c   1.000
_cell.angle_alpha   90.00
_cell.angle_beta   90.00
_cell.angle_gamma   90.00
#
_symmetry.space_group_name_H-M   'P 1'
#
loop_
_entity.id
_entity.type
_entity.pdbx_description
1 polymer ?
#
loop_
_entity_poly.entity_id
_entity_poly.type
_entity_poly.pdbx_seq_one_letter_code
_entity_poly.pdbx_strand_id
1 'polypeptide(L)'
;MNRLHPVYHSSTSHPGSRTDIERLLPILPSSVDAEELLDNLSEPPHFLERLAPVRTQVGDEIVRGKNWTDLMIKTYRAYGRMWSRLTLFIHPILRDNYNEPGMLPFMSVCIDPDTFHRILESDYEAGENTYGSLMQLFAKGVLSPCATIPFGMLLPMAREEFDKRMAIRLGLRFYKSILQLHYDFIRNVHHEKQFVLPFWLPEGAYCDSALAILVEEFDAFCKENKFESPHLVLLLDNVQAPERDNDVLMKSWNALRLDNGAKGRVSVIFRDKAFSEWVTYSSPSVKKLLDRTIAKVDSDLNAQNINYCWSHFEDLESLSYSPKSAVYFEQKILKLVELGYLPITPDVFIRRKLNGKFGRAKDEPHYIDIANMTSGADWGEEANSLARWTGLIGRNGNGNGNGKTPKPNHPQPYKRETRAGEVEESGSQCWKIAWNETRLDVLDFVRGDPKTLKGGALEVLASLVKSKNEAQIRRNVEAFLFDYSYVYWREHFIQHEFSEADLNIADIVKDTLYKGIRGRPKPDACALAAAAAQAYYFALDALRADDVKQANFDQRALYQNALMLTLALCNMIYVYRWQGDAKKEKAAYRMLKERLLHFEDGYQRCKLAQYGVREKEWNDAIASHIENCDLNCVARAARRAAARHLRPLGYRRDFPRSDENLTTHVGHIWTAEVANPNYRWENHLFCGTLEE
;
A
#
# COMPACT_ATOMS: atom_id res chain seq x y z
N MET A 1 -8.70 33.96 -18.91
CA MET A 1 -7.92 32.94 -18.18
C MET A 1 -8.67 31.62 -18.32
N ASN A 2 -7.98 30.54 -18.68
CA ASN A 2 -8.62 29.24 -18.89
C ASN A 2 -9.24 28.73 -17.58
N ARG A 3 -10.43 28.13 -17.66
CA ARG A 3 -11.12 27.54 -16.50
C ARG A 3 -10.92 26.02 -16.39
N LEU A 4 -10.27 25.40 -17.38
CA LEU A 4 -9.77 24.03 -17.30
C LEU A 4 -8.54 23.97 -16.39
N HIS A 5 -8.59 23.08 -15.41
CA HIS A 5 -7.49 22.73 -14.53
C HIS A 5 -7.07 21.27 -14.75
N PRO A 6 -5.89 21.02 -15.34
CA PRO A 6 -5.30 19.70 -15.32
C PRO A 6 -5.04 19.27 -13.87
N VAL A 7 -5.61 18.15 -13.44
CA VAL A 7 -5.42 17.63 -12.07
C VAL A 7 -4.48 16.44 -12.11
N TYR A 8 -3.40 16.51 -11.31
CA TYR A 8 -2.38 15.46 -11.30
C TYR A 8 -2.26 14.75 -9.94
N HIS A 9 -2.13 13.43 -10.02
CA HIS A 9 -1.83 12.57 -8.89
C HIS A 9 -0.85 11.49 -9.28
N SER A 10 0.08 11.17 -8.39
CA SER A 10 0.88 9.95 -8.50
C SER A 10 0.85 9.17 -7.21
N SER A 11 0.86 7.84 -7.30
CA SER A 11 0.96 6.94 -6.14
C SER A 11 2.12 5.97 -6.31
N THR A 12 2.82 5.64 -5.23
CA THR A 12 3.88 4.62 -5.29
C THR A 12 3.29 3.23 -5.34
N SER A 13 3.86 2.36 -6.17
CA SER A 13 3.75 0.92 -6.00
C SER A 13 4.85 0.45 -5.05
N HIS A 14 4.49 -0.36 -4.03
CA HIS A 14 5.50 -0.73 -3.05
C HIS A 14 6.46 -1.79 -3.62
N PRO A 15 7.77 -1.55 -3.59
CA PRO A 15 8.72 -2.50 -4.14
C PRO A 15 9.01 -3.67 -3.16
N GLY A 16 8.35 -4.83 -3.26
CA GLY A 16 8.67 -5.99 -2.39
C GLY A 16 10.04 -6.70 -2.64
N SER A 17 11.03 -6.59 -1.75
CA SER A 17 12.33 -7.28 -1.86
C SER A 17 12.77 -8.03 -0.60
N ARG A 18 11.91 -8.17 0.41
CA ARG A 18 12.25 -8.81 1.69
C ARG A 18 12.44 -10.33 1.52
N THR A 19 13.44 -10.88 2.21
CA THR A 19 13.77 -12.32 2.20
C THR A 19 13.85 -12.95 3.59
N ASP A 20 14.08 -12.15 4.64
CA ASP A 20 13.94 -12.55 6.04
C ASP A 20 14.00 -11.29 6.95
N ILE A 21 14.08 -11.47 8.28
CA ILE A 21 14.46 -10.45 9.26
C ILE A 21 15.78 -10.80 9.96
N GLU A 22 16.54 -9.83 10.42
CA GLU A 22 17.81 -10.07 11.13
C GLU A 22 17.61 -10.66 12.53
N ARG A 23 16.66 -10.08 13.27
CA ARG A 23 16.37 -10.42 14.67
C ARG A 23 15.78 -11.82 14.82
N LEU A 24 16.33 -12.61 15.73
CA LEU A 24 15.76 -13.87 16.20
C LEU A 24 15.23 -13.70 17.62
N LEU A 25 14.02 -14.17 17.87
CA LEU A 25 13.48 -14.18 19.24
C LEU A 25 14.21 -15.23 20.10
N PRO A 26 14.50 -14.93 21.38
CA PRO A 26 15.13 -15.89 22.27
C PRO A 26 14.18 -17.05 22.62
N ILE A 27 14.75 -18.22 22.95
CA ILE A 27 13.96 -19.42 23.29
C ILE A 27 13.02 -19.13 24.47
N LEU A 28 13.52 -18.38 25.47
CA LEU A 28 12.74 -17.83 26.58
C LEU A 28 13.15 -16.35 26.77
N PRO A 29 12.25 -15.45 27.18
CA PRO A 29 12.62 -14.05 27.45
C PRO A 29 13.71 -13.94 28.52
N SER A 30 13.66 -14.83 29.52
CA SER A 30 14.61 -14.89 30.63
C SER A 30 15.98 -15.48 30.27
N SER A 31 16.20 -15.96 29.04
CA SER A 31 17.50 -16.48 28.62
C SER A 31 18.46 -15.41 28.11
N VAL A 32 18.02 -14.16 28.04
CA VAL A 32 18.79 -12.99 27.60
C VAL A 32 18.61 -11.85 28.62
N ASP A 33 19.43 -10.81 28.51
CA ASP A 33 19.22 -9.61 29.32
C ASP A 33 17.87 -8.96 28.98
N ALA A 34 17.13 -8.57 30.02
CA ALA A 34 15.77 -8.07 29.87
C ALA A 34 15.73 -6.67 29.26
N GLU A 35 16.71 -5.82 29.54
CA GLU A 35 16.80 -4.47 28.96
C GLU A 35 17.20 -4.60 27.48
N GLU A 36 18.20 -5.41 27.17
CA GLU A 36 18.63 -5.69 25.79
C GLU A 36 17.48 -6.25 24.93
N LEU A 37 16.67 -7.16 25.46
CA LEU A 37 15.52 -7.70 24.73
C LEU A 37 14.46 -6.63 24.45
N LEU A 38 14.17 -5.76 25.42
CA LEU A 38 13.15 -4.71 25.25
C LEU A 38 13.62 -3.59 24.34
N ASP A 39 14.90 -3.23 24.39
CA ASP A 39 15.50 -2.28 23.45
C ASP A 39 15.41 -2.83 22.04
N ASN A 40 15.85 -4.07 21.83
CA ASN A 40 15.73 -4.75 20.54
C ASN A 40 14.28 -4.82 20.04
N LEU A 41 13.29 -5.01 20.92
CA LEU A 41 11.86 -5.06 20.56
C LEU A 41 11.22 -3.67 20.43
N SER A 42 11.92 -2.61 20.81
CA SER A 42 11.52 -1.21 20.63
C SER A 42 12.02 -0.62 19.30
N GLU A 43 12.89 -1.35 18.60
CA GLU A 43 13.35 -1.04 17.25
C GLU A 43 12.46 -1.72 16.19
N PRO A 44 12.26 -1.07 15.02
CA PRO A 44 11.55 -1.67 13.91
C PRO A 44 12.25 -2.95 13.43
N PRO A 45 11.52 -3.89 12.82
CA PRO A 45 12.15 -5.09 12.28
C PRO A 45 13.09 -4.76 11.10
N HIS A 46 14.37 -5.03 11.27
CA HIS A 46 15.36 -4.95 10.20
C HIS A 46 15.21 -6.15 9.24
N PHE A 47 14.89 -5.86 7.98
CA PHE A 47 14.65 -6.87 6.96
C PHE A 47 15.92 -7.17 6.15
N LEU A 48 16.17 -8.46 5.94
CA LEU A 48 17.12 -8.90 4.93
C LEU A 48 16.48 -8.78 3.55
N GLU A 49 17.19 -8.18 2.61
CA GLU A 49 16.69 -7.97 1.25
C GLU A 49 17.35 -8.89 0.23
N ARG A 50 16.60 -9.18 -0.83
CA ARG A 50 17.08 -9.88 -2.02
C ARG A 50 18.18 -9.06 -2.67
N LEU A 51 19.24 -9.73 -3.11
CA LEU A 51 20.17 -9.18 -4.08
C LEU A 51 19.70 -9.58 -5.48
N ALA A 52 19.28 -8.60 -6.28
CA ALA A 52 18.84 -8.78 -7.66
C ALA A 52 19.12 -7.49 -8.44
N PRO A 53 20.39 -7.24 -8.82
CA PRO A 53 20.80 -5.97 -9.37
C PRO A 53 20.02 -5.57 -10.62
N VAL A 54 19.59 -4.31 -10.64
CA VAL A 54 18.79 -3.74 -11.72
C VAL A 54 19.14 -2.27 -11.90
N ARG A 55 19.03 -1.79 -13.14
CA ARG A 55 19.24 -0.38 -13.47
C ARG A 55 18.14 0.16 -14.37
N THR A 56 17.95 1.48 -14.31
CA THR A 56 17.09 2.24 -15.21
C THR A 56 17.77 3.54 -15.62
N GLN A 57 17.27 4.17 -16.68
CA GLN A 57 17.69 5.49 -17.11
C GLN A 57 16.55 6.50 -16.89
N VAL A 58 16.85 7.63 -16.25
CA VAL A 58 15.93 8.74 -16.01
C VAL A 58 16.57 10.03 -16.53
N GLY A 59 16.12 10.50 -17.69
CA GLY A 59 16.80 11.55 -18.44
C GLY A 59 18.21 11.11 -18.82
N ASP A 60 19.20 11.87 -18.37
CA ASP A 60 20.62 11.59 -18.59
C ASP A 60 21.25 10.79 -17.44
N GLU A 61 20.50 10.50 -16.37
CA GLU A 61 20.98 9.79 -15.19
C GLU A 61 20.72 8.29 -15.31
N ILE A 62 21.75 7.47 -15.05
CA ILE A 62 21.61 6.01 -14.89
C ILE A 62 21.51 5.71 -13.40
N VAL A 63 20.35 5.23 -12.98
CA VAL A 63 20.09 4.82 -11.60
C VAL A 63 20.32 3.32 -11.46
N ARG A 64 21.04 2.89 -10.42
CA ARG A 64 21.35 1.48 -10.15
C ARG A 64 20.91 1.10 -8.74
N GLY A 65 20.25 -0.04 -8.62
CA GLY A 65 19.83 -0.62 -7.36
C GLY A 65 20.42 -2.01 -7.12
N LYS A 66 20.72 -2.34 -5.86
CA LYS A 66 21.02 -3.71 -5.42
C LYS A 66 19.82 -4.65 -5.63
N ASN A 67 18.61 -4.08 -5.66
CA ASN A 67 17.36 -4.71 -6.00
C ASN A 67 16.35 -3.66 -6.51
N TRP A 68 15.14 -4.11 -6.85
CA TRP A 68 14.07 -3.23 -7.34
C TRP A 68 13.70 -2.11 -6.36
N THR A 69 13.70 -2.39 -5.05
CA THR A 69 13.41 -1.35 -4.05
C THR A 69 14.44 -0.24 -4.10
N ASP A 70 15.71 -0.62 -3.93
CA ASP A 70 16.80 0.34 -3.87
C ASP A 70 16.85 1.17 -5.15
N LEU A 71 16.55 0.56 -6.29
CA LEU A 71 16.38 1.27 -7.56
C LEU A 71 15.25 2.32 -7.49
N MET A 72 14.06 1.95 -7.02
CA MET A 72 12.90 2.85 -6.96
C MET A 72 13.12 4.01 -5.97
N ILE A 73 13.67 3.74 -4.78
CA ILE A 73 13.97 4.79 -3.79
C ILE A 73 14.95 5.82 -4.37
N LYS A 74 16.04 5.36 -5.01
CA LYS A 74 17.00 6.24 -5.68
C LYS A 74 16.36 7.01 -6.84
N THR A 75 15.41 6.39 -7.53
CA THR A 75 14.66 7.02 -8.61
C THR A 75 13.73 8.12 -8.08
N TYR A 76 13.08 7.95 -6.93
CA TYR A 76 12.28 9.00 -6.29
C TYR A 76 13.13 10.22 -5.91
N ARG A 77 14.40 10.03 -5.54
CA ARG A 77 15.34 11.14 -5.31
C ARG A 77 15.53 11.99 -6.58
N ALA A 78 15.64 11.35 -7.75
CA ALA A 78 15.70 12.05 -9.03
C ALA A 78 14.42 12.86 -9.30
N TYR A 79 13.25 12.30 -8.97
CA TYR A 79 11.97 13.02 -9.08
C TYR A 79 11.87 14.21 -8.13
N GLY A 80 12.32 14.06 -6.88
CA GLY A 80 12.40 15.15 -5.91
C GLY A 80 13.22 16.33 -6.42
N ARG A 81 14.38 16.07 -7.05
CA ARG A 81 15.19 17.10 -7.70
C ARG A 81 14.44 17.78 -8.85
N MET A 82 13.76 17.00 -9.70
CA MET A 82 12.95 17.53 -10.80
C MET A 82 11.84 18.46 -10.31
N TRP A 83 11.05 18.05 -9.31
CA TRP A 83 9.98 18.88 -8.74
C TRP A 83 10.50 20.15 -8.06
N SER A 84 11.67 20.07 -7.41
CA SER A 84 12.34 21.24 -6.84
C SER A 84 12.72 22.25 -7.91
N ARG A 85 13.25 21.80 -9.07
CA ARG A 85 13.57 22.67 -10.21
C ARG A 85 12.33 23.33 -10.80
N LEU A 86 11.24 22.58 -10.98
CA LEU A 86 9.97 23.10 -11.50
C LEU A 86 9.47 24.32 -10.72
N THR A 87 9.69 24.34 -9.40
CA THR A 87 9.29 25.43 -8.51
C THR A 87 9.89 26.79 -8.93
N LEU A 88 11.14 26.80 -9.41
CA LEU A 88 11.82 28.04 -9.83
C LEU A 88 11.14 28.70 -11.03
N PHE A 89 10.50 27.91 -11.90
CA PHE A 89 9.84 28.38 -13.10
C PHE A 89 8.35 28.66 -12.90
N ILE A 90 7.67 27.82 -12.11
CA ILE A 90 6.22 27.92 -11.90
C ILE A 90 5.89 29.11 -10.98
N HIS A 91 6.69 29.36 -9.95
CA HIS A 91 6.38 30.38 -8.94
C HIS A 91 6.21 31.80 -9.52
N PRO A 92 7.12 32.33 -10.36
CA PRO A 92 6.90 33.64 -10.99
C PRO A 92 5.63 33.69 -11.82
N ILE A 93 5.30 32.63 -12.56
CA ILE A 93 4.10 32.59 -13.41
C ILE A 93 2.83 32.58 -12.56
N LEU A 94 2.80 31.84 -11.45
CA LEU A 94 1.67 31.86 -10.52
C LEU A 94 1.42 33.26 -9.94
N ARG A 95 2.48 33.96 -9.55
CA ARG A 95 2.37 35.33 -9.04
C ARG A 95 1.92 36.29 -10.14
N ASP A 96 2.59 36.27 -11.29
CA ASP A 96 2.43 37.30 -12.32
C ASP A 96 1.16 37.10 -13.15
N ASN A 97 0.75 35.85 -13.42
CA ASN A 97 -0.42 35.54 -14.25
C ASN A 97 -1.67 35.18 -13.45
N TYR A 98 -1.53 34.57 -12.26
CA TYR A 98 -2.67 34.09 -11.45
C TYR A 98 -2.87 34.88 -10.16
N ASN A 99 -1.98 35.83 -9.84
CA ASN A 99 -2.01 36.61 -8.60
C ASN A 99 -2.07 35.71 -7.35
N GLU A 100 -1.37 34.58 -7.39
CA GLU A 100 -1.27 33.68 -6.26
C GLU A 100 -0.21 34.18 -5.27
N PRO A 101 -0.48 34.16 -3.96
CA PRO A 101 0.43 34.67 -2.94
C PRO A 101 1.68 33.80 -2.72
N GLY A 102 1.66 32.57 -3.25
CA GLY A 102 2.78 31.63 -3.19
C GLY A 102 2.53 30.44 -4.10
N MET A 103 3.30 29.38 -3.88
CA MET A 103 3.12 28.13 -4.65
C MET A 103 1.71 27.56 -4.47
N LEU A 104 1.14 27.11 -5.59
CA LEU A 104 0.04 26.16 -5.58
C LEU A 104 0.60 24.79 -5.96
N PRO A 105 0.25 23.73 -5.22
CA PRO A 105 0.77 22.42 -5.52
C PRO A 105 0.22 21.98 -6.88
N PHE A 106 1.12 21.58 -7.78
CA PHE A 106 0.78 21.23 -9.16
C PHE A 106 0.45 19.74 -9.33
N MET A 107 0.87 18.90 -8.38
CA MET A 107 0.54 17.48 -8.32
C MET A 107 0.44 16.99 -6.87
N SER A 108 -0.42 16.00 -6.64
CA SER A 108 -0.47 15.29 -5.37
C SER A 108 0.34 14.01 -5.46
N VAL A 109 0.98 13.61 -4.36
CA VAL A 109 1.76 12.37 -4.29
C VAL A 109 1.31 11.55 -3.10
N CYS A 110 1.00 10.28 -3.34
CA CYS A 110 0.74 9.26 -2.34
C CYS A 110 1.96 8.34 -2.24
N ILE A 111 2.55 8.24 -1.06
CA ILE A 111 3.62 7.29 -0.75
C ILE A 111 3.17 6.41 0.41
N ASP A 112 3.08 5.10 0.25
CA ASP A 112 2.62 4.26 1.35
C ASP A 112 3.60 4.35 2.55
N PRO A 113 3.09 4.25 3.80
CA PRO A 113 3.91 4.34 5.02
C PRO A 113 5.18 3.48 5.02
N ASP A 114 5.10 2.27 4.46
CA ASP A 114 6.23 1.35 4.41
C ASP A 114 7.29 1.81 3.39
N THR A 115 6.89 2.41 2.27
CA THR A 115 7.83 3.07 1.34
C THR A 115 8.49 4.29 1.97
N PHE A 116 7.77 5.11 2.74
CA PHE A 116 8.38 6.24 3.46
C PHE A 116 9.44 5.78 4.46
N HIS A 117 9.15 4.74 5.24
CA HIS A 117 10.10 4.17 6.19
C HIS A 117 11.35 3.65 5.48
N ARG A 118 11.22 2.99 4.33
CA ARG A 118 12.38 2.52 3.56
C ARG A 118 13.20 3.63 2.94
N ILE A 119 12.56 4.76 2.57
CA ILE A 119 13.31 5.96 2.17
C ILE A 119 14.17 6.46 3.33
N LEU A 120 13.64 6.47 4.56
CA LEU A 120 14.40 6.86 5.77
C LEU A 120 15.57 5.91 6.05
N GLU A 121 15.33 4.59 6.02
CA GLU A 121 16.40 3.59 6.17
C GLU A 121 17.49 3.78 5.12
N SER A 122 17.09 3.92 3.85
CA SER A 122 18.04 4.12 2.74
C SER A 122 18.80 5.45 2.85
N ASP A 123 18.15 6.52 3.31
CA ASP A 123 18.80 7.80 3.55
C ASP A 123 19.86 7.70 4.66
N TYR A 124 19.56 6.96 5.73
CA TYR A 124 20.52 6.68 6.80
C TYR A 124 21.71 5.84 6.30
N GLU A 125 21.45 4.74 5.58
CA GLU A 125 22.49 3.87 5.02
C GLU A 125 23.41 4.61 4.02
N ALA A 126 22.84 5.50 3.21
CA ALA A 126 23.56 6.18 2.12
C ALA A 126 24.07 7.58 2.48
N GLY A 127 23.73 8.13 3.65
CA GLY A 127 24.04 9.52 4.01
C GLY A 127 23.30 10.54 3.13
N GLU A 128 22.06 10.22 2.74
CA GLU A 128 21.24 11.01 1.83
C GLU A 128 20.09 11.71 2.59
N ASN A 129 19.34 12.58 1.92
CA ASN A 129 18.24 13.34 2.54
C ASN A 129 17.00 13.45 1.64
N THR A 130 16.59 12.31 1.08
CA THR A 130 15.43 12.19 0.19
C THR A 130 14.14 12.50 0.95
N TYR A 131 13.97 11.93 2.14
CA TYR A 131 12.80 12.12 2.99
C TYR A 131 12.61 13.59 3.38
N GLY A 132 13.66 14.22 3.94
CA GLY A 132 13.60 15.62 4.35
C GLY A 132 13.36 16.57 3.17
N SER A 133 13.94 16.27 2.00
CA SER A 133 13.67 17.03 0.77
C SER A 133 12.19 16.94 0.36
N LEU A 134 11.59 15.75 0.46
CA LEU A 134 10.17 15.56 0.16
C LEU A 134 9.27 16.30 1.18
N MET A 135 9.59 16.25 2.47
CA MET A 135 8.87 17.01 3.49
C MET A 135 8.90 18.52 3.20
N GLN A 136 10.03 19.05 2.72
CA GLN A 136 10.12 20.45 2.30
C GLN A 136 9.24 20.77 1.09
N LEU A 137 9.05 19.84 0.14
CA LEU A 137 8.15 20.05 -0.99
C LEU A 137 6.69 20.15 -0.56
N PHE A 138 6.27 19.37 0.44
CA PHE A 138 4.95 19.50 1.06
C PHE A 138 4.81 20.80 1.87
N ALA A 139 5.79 21.12 2.72
CA ALA A 139 5.75 22.32 3.56
C ALA A 139 5.80 23.65 2.77
N LYS A 140 6.30 23.63 1.53
CA LYS A 140 6.33 24.76 0.60
C LYS A 140 5.17 24.78 -0.39
N GLY A 141 4.22 23.83 -0.28
CA GLY A 141 3.09 23.68 -1.18
C GLY A 141 3.47 23.46 -2.65
N VAL A 142 4.62 22.83 -2.89
CA VAL A 142 5.04 22.40 -4.24
C VAL A 142 4.26 21.15 -4.65
N LEU A 143 4.12 20.23 -3.69
CA LEU A 143 3.33 19.00 -3.81
C LEU A 143 2.24 19.02 -2.74
N SER A 144 1.13 18.32 -2.98
CA SER A 144 0.19 17.98 -1.91
C SER A 144 0.41 16.54 -1.47
N PRO A 145 0.46 16.25 -0.15
CA PRO A 145 0.39 14.88 0.33
C PRO A 145 -0.99 14.30 0.03
N CYS A 146 -1.02 13.03 -0.37
CA CYS A 146 -2.24 12.22 -0.45
C CYS A 146 -2.09 11.03 0.49
N ALA A 147 -2.99 10.94 1.48
CA ALA A 147 -2.92 9.88 2.47
C ALA A 147 -3.36 8.54 1.87
N THR A 148 -2.84 7.46 2.43
CA THR A 148 -3.26 6.09 2.13
C THR A 148 -3.10 5.22 3.36
N ILE A 149 -3.53 3.96 3.27
CA ILE A 149 -3.34 2.96 4.30
C ILE A 149 -1.97 2.26 4.16
N PRO A 150 -1.38 1.76 5.26
CA PRO A 150 -0.16 0.98 5.19
C PRO A 150 -0.38 -0.35 4.46
N PHE A 151 0.74 -0.99 4.11
CA PHE A 151 0.80 -2.35 3.56
C PHE A 151 0.16 -2.55 2.19
N GLY A 152 -0.40 -1.52 1.55
CA GLY A 152 -1.03 -1.66 0.23
C GLY A 152 -2.17 -2.69 0.19
N MET A 153 -2.84 -2.93 1.33
CA MET A 153 -3.93 -3.90 1.42
C MET A 153 -5.17 -3.40 0.68
N LEU A 154 -5.93 -4.30 0.05
CA LEU A 154 -7.23 -3.93 -0.52
C LEU A 154 -8.32 -4.03 0.54
N LEU A 155 -8.80 -2.89 1.06
CA LEU A 155 -9.85 -2.87 2.09
C LEU A 155 -11.09 -3.73 1.74
N PRO A 156 -11.56 -3.80 0.48
CA PRO A 156 -12.66 -4.70 0.11
C PRO A 156 -12.38 -6.18 0.34
N MET A 157 -11.11 -6.61 0.33
CA MET A 157 -10.70 -8.01 0.50
C MET A 157 -10.46 -8.41 1.97
N ALA A 158 -10.41 -7.46 2.89
CA ALA A 158 -10.32 -7.77 4.32
C ALA A 158 -11.68 -8.29 4.83
N ARG A 159 -11.67 -9.43 5.56
CA ARG A 159 -12.87 -10.07 6.11
C ARG A 159 -13.47 -9.27 7.27
N GLU A 160 -12.63 -8.88 8.23
CA GLU A 160 -13.07 -8.22 9.45
C GLU A 160 -13.03 -6.70 9.34
N GLU A 161 -14.04 -6.05 9.93
CA GLU A 161 -14.07 -4.58 10.09
C GLU A 161 -12.89 -4.08 10.93
N PHE A 162 -12.47 -4.88 11.93
CA PHE A 162 -11.36 -4.57 12.82
C PHE A 162 -10.08 -4.24 12.05
N ASP A 163 -9.71 -5.07 11.07
CA ASP A 163 -8.47 -4.89 10.30
C ASP A 163 -8.57 -3.67 9.37
N LYS A 164 -9.74 -3.44 8.75
CA LYS A 164 -9.99 -2.26 7.92
C LYS A 164 -9.82 -0.98 8.74
N ARG A 165 -10.45 -0.93 9.92
CA ARG A 165 -10.41 0.22 10.83
C ARG A 165 -9.00 0.44 11.36
N MET A 166 -8.28 -0.62 11.72
CA MET A 166 -6.89 -0.53 12.14
C MET A 166 -6.01 0.05 11.03
N ALA A 167 -6.08 -0.48 9.80
CA ALA A 167 -5.29 0.03 8.67
C ALA A 167 -5.58 1.51 8.36
N ILE A 168 -6.85 1.92 8.37
CA ILE A 168 -7.25 3.32 8.17
C ILE A 168 -6.66 4.22 9.26
N ARG A 169 -6.80 3.85 10.54
CA ARG A 169 -6.24 4.60 11.67
C ARG A 169 -4.73 4.74 11.57
N LEU A 170 -4.03 3.65 11.23
CA LEU A 170 -2.58 3.65 11.06
C LEU A 170 -2.15 4.61 9.94
N GLY A 171 -2.85 4.59 8.80
CA GLY A 171 -2.58 5.51 7.69
C GLY A 171 -2.76 6.98 8.08
N LEU A 172 -3.89 7.32 8.71
CA LEU A 172 -4.16 8.68 9.18
C LEU A 172 -3.15 9.15 10.23
N ARG A 173 -2.77 8.28 11.18
CA ARG A 173 -1.74 8.57 12.19
C ARG A 173 -0.40 8.85 11.54
N PHE A 174 0.06 7.97 10.65
CA PHE A 174 1.35 8.13 9.97
C PHE A 174 1.40 9.47 9.24
N TYR A 175 0.35 9.82 8.51
CA TYR A 175 0.28 11.03 7.72
C TYR A 175 0.05 12.32 8.52
N LYS A 176 -0.33 12.24 9.81
CA LYS A 176 -0.72 13.39 10.63
C LYS A 176 0.22 14.59 10.50
N SER A 177 1.51 14.39 10.77
CA SER A 177 2.51 15.46 10.74
C SER A 177 2.73 16.02 9.33
N ILE A 178 2.70 15.17 8.31
CA ILE A 178 2.81 15.58 6.89
C ILE A 178 1.60 16.43 6.47
N LEU A 179 0.40 16.02 6.86
CA LEU A 179 -0.85 16.73 6.59
C LEU A 179 -0.90 18.08 7.31
N GLN A 180 -0.39 18.14 8.55
CA GLN A 180 -0.30 19.37 9.32
C GLN A 180 0.62 20.38 8.63
N LEU A 181 1.81 19.96 8.17
CA LEU A 181 2.76 20.82 7.44
C LEU A 181 2.12 21.45 6.20
N HIS A 182 1.45 20.65 5.38
CA HIS A 182 0.75 21.14 4.18
C HIS A 182 -0.42 22.05 4.53
N TYR A 183 -1.24 21.67 5.52
CA TYR A 183 -2.38 22.46 5.95
C TYR A 183 -1.98 23.84 6.48
N ASP A 184 -0.92 23.91 7.29
CA ASP A 184 -0.39 25.17 7.80
C ASP A 184 0.12 26.07 6.67
N PHE A 185 0.80 25.51 5.66
CA PHE A 185 1.18 26.26 4.47
C PHE A 185 -0.04 26.88 3.79
N ILE A 186 -1.05 26.08 3.47
CA ILE A 186 -2.27 26.55 2.78
C ILE A 186 -2.99 27.62 3.61
N ARG A 187 -3.11 27.44 4.92
CA ARG A 187 -3.75 28.40 5.82
C ARG A 187 -2.97 29.71 5.92
N ASN A 188 -1.65 29.64 6.03
CA ASN A 188 -0.81 30.81 6.29
C ASN A 188 -0.53 31.62 5.01
N VAL A 189 -0.35 30.95 3.87
CA VAL A 189 0.01 31.58 2.60
C VAL A 189 -1.23 31.92 1.76
N HIS A 190 -2.21 31.02 1.67
CA HIS A 190 -3.40 31.20 0.81
C HIS A 190 -4.64 31.68 1.57
N HIS A 191 -4.58 31.72 2.90
CA HIS A 191 -5.68 32.06 3.80
C HIS A 191 -6.93 31.18 3.61
N GLU A 192 -6.72 29.93 3.20
CA GLU A 192 -7.77 28.94 3.01
C GLU A 192 -7.83 28.03 4.24
N LYS A 193 -8.94 28.07 4.99
CA LYS A 193 -9.05 27.41 6.31
C LYS A 193 -9.60 25.99 6.25
N GLN A 194 -10.32 25.63 5.19
CA GLN A 194 -10.87 24.28 5.05
C GLN A 194 -9.74 23.26 5.03
N PHE A 195 -9.88 22.15 5.75
CA PHE A 195 -9.01 20.99 5.63
C PHE A 195 -9.60 20.03 4.59
N VAL A 196 -8.82 19.71 3.56
CA VAL A 196 -9.28 18.86 2.45
C VAL A 196 -8.20 17.82 2.26
N LEU A 197 -8.56 16.56 2.46
CA LEU A 197 -7.65 15.42 2.43
C LEU A 197 -7.89 14.58 1.16
N PRO A 198 -6.96 14.55 0.21
CA PRO A 198 -6.99 13.55 -0.84
C PRO A 198 -6.55 12.20 -0.25
N PHE A 199 -7.34 11.16 -0.50
CA PHE A 199 -7.12 9.82 0.02
C PHE A 199 -7.09 8.80 -1.12
N TRP A 200 -5.99 8.06 -1.23
CA TRP A 200 -5.79 6.98 -2.18
C TRP A 200 -6.14 5.65 -1.53
N LEU A 201 -7.20 5.01 -2.02
CA LEU A 201 -7.44 3.59 -1.73
C LEU A 201 -6.48 2.80 -2.62
N PRO A 202 -5.66 1.86 -2.09
CA PRO A 202 -4.75 1.06 -2.91
C PRO A 202 -5.47 0.47 -4.12
N GLU A 203 -4.90 0.67 -5.31
CA GLU A 203 -5.47 0.27 -6.61
C GLU A 203 -6.85 0.87 -6.93
N GLY A 204 -7.27 1.95 -6.25
CA GLY A 204 -8.64 2.47 -6.34
C GLY A 204 -9.70 1.46 -5.84
N ALA A 205 -9.32 0.49 -5.01
CA ALA A 205 -10.20 -0.58 -4.56
C ALA A 205 -11.28 -0.04 -3.61
N TYR A 206 -12.53 -0.03 -4.09
CA TYR A 206 -13.67 0.60 -3.44
C TYR A 206 -14.69 -0.42 -2.94
N CYS A 207 -15.19 -0.21 -1.72
CA CYS A 207 -16.46 -0.78 -1.26
C CYS A 207 -17.15 0.11 -0.22
N ASP A 208 -18.48 0.06 -0.16
CA ASP A 208 -19.28 0.95 0.70
C ASP A 208 -18.95 0.77 2.19
N SER A 209 -18.72 -0.47 2.63
CA SER A 209 -18.35 -0.76 4.02
C SER A 209 -17.01 -0.14 4.43
N ALA A 210 -16.02 -0.13 3.54
CA ALA A 210 -14.73 0.47 3.81
C ALA A 210 -14.83 2.01 3.80
N LEU A 211 -15.65 2.57 2.91
CA LEU A 211 -15.93 4.00 2.89
C LEU A 211 -16.55 4.48 4.20
N ALA A 212 -17.56 3.76 4.71
CA ALA A 212 -18.22 4.13 5.97
C ALA A 212 -17.21 4.22 7.12
N ILE A 213 -16.35 3.21 7.27
CA ILE A 213 -15.28 3.18 8.28
C ILE A 213 -14.30 4.35 8.05
N LEU A 214 -13.88 4.60 6.80
CA LEU A 214 -12.95 5.68 6.48
C LEU A 214 -13.51 7.05 6.88
N VAL A 215 -14.79 7.31 6.59
CA VAL A 215 -15.44 8.58 6.96
C VAL A 215 -15.51 8.74 8.49
N GLU A 216 -15.89 7.69 9.22
CA GLU A 216 -15.93 7.72 10.69
C GLU A 216 -14.57 8.02 11.30
N GLU A 217 -13.53 7.30 10.85
CA GLU A 217 -12.17 7.47 11.36
C GLU A 217 -11.54 8.80 10.94
N PHE A 218 -11.85 9.29 9.74
CA PHE A 218 -11.45 10.62 9.28
C PHE A 218 -12.07 11.73 10.12
N ASP A 219 -13.37 11.65 10.43
CA ASP A 219 -14.05 12.64 11.27
C ASP A 219 -13.49 12.64 12.70
N ALA A 220 -13.22 11.45 13.27
CA ALA A 220 -12.58 11.31 14.57
C ALA A 220 -11.17 11.93 14.58
N PHE A 221 -10.36 11.60 13.58
CA PHE A 221 -9.02 12.14 13.38
C PHE A 221 -9.02 13.67 13.26
N CYS A 222 -9.93 14.24 12.46
CA CYS A 222 -10.02 15.68 12.29
C CYS A 222 -10.46 16.40 13.56
N LYS A 223 -11.39 15.80 14.32
CA LYS A 223 -11.84 16.34 15.61
C LYS A 223 -10.71 16.35 16.64
N GLU A 224 -9.94 15.26 16.74
CA GLU A 224 -8.80 15.14 17.64
C GLU A 224 -7.71 16.18 17.34
N ASN A 225 -7.39 16.35 16.05
CA ASN A 225 -6.33 17.25 15.59
C ASN A 225 -6.80 18.69 15.29
N LYS A 226 -8.08 19.00 15.55
CA LYS A 226 -8.69 20.33 15.38
C LYS A 226 -8.58 20.90 13.95
N PHE A 227 -8.67 20.04 12.93
CA PHE A 227 -8.75 20.49 11.55
C PHE A 227 -10.10 21.17 11.26
N GLU A 228 -10.07 22.37 10.67
CA GLU A 228 -11.28 23.17 10.42
C GLU A 228 -12.00 22.71 9.15
N SER A 229 -13.33 22.61 9.21
CA SER A 229 -14.20 22.27 8.06
C SER A 229 -13.67 21.09 7.21
N PRO A 230 -13.45 19.91 7.83
CA PRO A 230 -12.78 18.81 7.15
C PRO A 230 -13.64 18.22 6.03
N HIS A 231 -12.97 17.86 4.93
CA HIS A 231 -13.57 17.32 3.72
C HIS A 231 -12.67 16.24 3.13
N LEU A 232 -13.24 15.10 2.75
CA LEU A 232 -12.48 13.98 2.19
C LEU A 232 -12.61 13.97 0.66
N VAL A 233 -11.52 13.69 -0.06
CA VAL A 233 -11.51 13.53 -1.52
C VAL A 233 -10.98 12.15 -1.85
N LEU A 234 -11.85 11.27 -2.35
CA LEU A 234 -11.41 9.97 -2.86
C LEU A 234 -10.89 10.12 -4.28
N LEU A 235 -9.77 9.46 -4.54
CA LEU A 235 -9.18 9.35 -5.87
C LEU A 235 -9.56 7.98 -6.43
N LEU A 236 -10.50 7.98 -7.38
CA LEU A 236 -11.04 6.78 -8.01
C LEU A 236 -10.86 6.85 -9.52
N ASP A 237 -11.39 5.87 -10.24
CA ASP A 237 -11.31 5.80 -11.70
C ASP A 237 -12.69 5.99 -12.36
N ASN A 238 -12.74 6.67 -13.50
CA ASN A 238 -13.99 7.00 -14.18
C ASN A 238 -14.83 5.76 -14.53
N VAL A 239 -14.18 4.61 -14.76
CA VAL A 239 -14.87 3.33 -15.01
C VAL A 239 -15.65 2.81 -13.79
N GLN A 240 -15.37 3.35 -12.59
CA GLN A 240 -16.02 2.96 -11.35
C GLN A 240 -17.40 3.61 -11.15
N ALA A 241 -17.71 4.68 -11.88
CA ALA A 241 -19.02 5.33 -11.86
C ALA A 241 -19.98 4.66 -12.86
N PRO A 242 -21.09 4.03 -12.42
CA PRO A 242 -22.08 3.50 -13.33
C PRO A 242 -22.84 4.63 -14.05
N GLU A 243 -23.10 4.45 -15.34
CA GLU A 243 -24.11 5.21 -16.12
C GLU A 243 -23.94 6.75 -16.09
N ARG A 244 -22.76 7.27 -16.44
CA ARG A 244 -22.56 8.70 -16.68
C ARG A 244 -21.75 9.00 -17.92
N ASP A 245 -22.12 10.08 -18.60
CA ASP A 245 -21.30 10.65 -19.66
C ASP A 245 -19.93 11.02 -19.09
N ASN A 246 -18.87 10.47 -19.71
CA ASN A 246 -17.52 10.60 -19.21
C ASN A 246 -17.03 12.05 -19.23
N ASP A 247 -17.45 12.85 -20.23
CA ASP A 247 -17.02 14.25 -20.33
C ASP A 247 -17.63 15.09 -19.21
N VAL A 248 -18.93 14.90 -18.94
CA VAL A 248 -19.61 15.51 -17.78
C VAL A 248 -18.97 15.07 -16.47
N LEU A 249 -18.74 13.76 -16.31
CA LEU A 249 -18.16 13.17 -15.09
C LEU A 249 -16.78 13.77 -14.78
N MET A 250 -15.92 13.85 -15.79
CA MET A 250 -14.54 14.30 -15.63
C MET A 250 -14.41 15.80 -15.39
N LYS A 251 -15.34 16.61 -15.92
CA LYS A 251 -15.33 18.08 -15.80
C LYS A 251 -16.02 18.60 -14.53
N SER A 252 -16.91 17.81 -13.91
CA SER A 252 -17.74 18.28 -12.79
C SER A 252 -17.11 18.02 -11.42
N TRP A 253 -17.48 18.83 -10.43
CA TRP A 253 -17.27 18.51 -9.02
C TRP A 253 -18.26 17.41 -8.59
N ASN A 254 -17.76 16.21 -8.33
CA ASN A 254 -18.57 15.07 -7.90
C ASN A 254 -18.48 14.80 -6.39
N ALA A 255 -19.56 14.28 -5.81
CA ALA A 255 -19.65 13.87 -4.40
C ALA A 255 -20.42 12.56 -4.21
N LEU A 256 -20.10 11.84 -3.14
CA LEU A 256 -20.82 10.61 -2.77
C LEU A 256 -22.05 10.92 -1.91
N ARG A 257 -23.07 10.08 -2.05
CA ARG A 257 -24.19 10.02 -1.10
C ARG A 257 -23.78 9.11 0.05
N LEU A 258 -23.77 9.63 1.26
CA LEU A 258 -23.54 8.85 2.46
C LEU A 258 -24.89 8.51 3.11
N ASP A 259 -25.09 7.25 3.49
CA ASP A 259 -26.34 6.76 4.10
C ASP A 259 -26.68 7.47 5.42
N ASN A 260 -25.68 8.00 6.11
CA ASN A 260 -25.83 8.73 7.38
C ASN A 260 -26.33 10.19 7.21
N GLY A 261 -26.64 10.63 5.99
CA GLY A 261 -27.18 11.96 5.72
C GLY A 261 -26.15 13.10 5.74
N ALA A 262 -24.86 12.81 5.89
CA ALA A 262 -23.78 13.80 5.77
C ALA A 262 -23.62 14.25 4.29
N LYS A 263 -24.50 15.14 3.84
CA LYS A 263 -24.51 15.64 2.45
C LYS A 263 -23.21 16.38 2.14
N GLY A 264 -22.50 15.90 1.11
CA GLY A 264 -21.39 16.62 0.47
C GLY A 264 -20.08 16.66 1.25
N ARG A 265 -19.85 15.75 2.21
CA ARG A 265 -18.59 15.64 3.01
C ARG A 265 -17.45 14.91 2.27
N VAL A 266 -17.81 14.10 1.28
CA VAL A 266 -16.89 13.26 0.50
C VAL A 266 -17.03 13.60 -0.97
N SER A 267 -15.96 14.12 -1.56
CA SER A 267 -15.85 14.32 -2.99
C SER A 267 -15.08 13.20 -3.67
N VAL A 268 -15.28 13.06 -4.97
CA VAL A 268 -14.54 12.11 -5.80
C VAL A 268 -13.92 12.87 -6.96
N ILE A 269 -12.63 12.62 -7.19
CA ILE A 269 -11.98 12.96 -8.45
C ILE A 269 -11.64 11.65 -9.16
N PHE A 270 -12.05 11.57 -10.41
CA PHE A 270 -11.83 10.39 -11.24
C PHE A 270 -10.58 10.51 -12.09
N ARG A 271 -9.80 9.45 -12.19
CA ARG A 271 -8.85 9.25 -13.27
C ARG A 271 -9.62 9.03 -14.58
N ASP A 272 -9.21 9.69 -15.65
CA ASP A 272 -9.53 9.18 -16.99
C ASP A 272 -8.60 7.98 -17.27
N LYS A 273 -9.11 6.75 -17.13
CA LYS A 273 -8.34 5.51 -17.29
C LYS A 273 -7.64 5.46 -18.64
N ALA A 274 -8.40 5.61 -19.71
CA ALA A 274 -7.90 5.47 -21.07
C ALA A 274 -6.82 6.51 -21.40
N PHE A 275 -7.03 7.76 -20.97
CA PHE A 275 -6.00 8.79 -21.14
C PHE A 275 -4.76 8.48 -20.30
N SER A 276 -4.94 8.07 -19.04
CA SER A 276 -3.82 7.84 -18.13
C SER A 276 -2.98 6.63 -18.54
N GLU A 277 -3.60 5.52 -18.92
CA GLU A 277 -2.91 4.34 -19.45
C GLU A 277 -2.19 4.68 -20.77
N TRP A 278 -2.79 5.49 -21.65
CA TRP A 278 -2.11 5.97 -22.84
C TRP A 278 -0.86 6.81 -22.51
N VAL A 279 -0.94 7.71 -21.52
CA VAL A 279 0.24 8.48 -21.07
C VAL A 279 1.33 7.54 -20.53
N THR A 280 0.97 6.64 -19.61
CA THR A 280 1.90 5.74 -18.92
C THR A 280 2.60 4.78 -19.87
N TYR A 281 1.85 4.08 -20.73
CA TYR A 281 2.39 2.96 -21.51
C TYR A 281 2.83 3.36 -22.92
N SER A 282 2.34 4.46 -23.48
CA SER A 282 2.73 4.89 -24.84
C SER A 282 3.86 5.92 -24.87
N SER A 283 4.24 6.51 -23.73
CA SER A 283 5.27 7.57 -23.62
C SER A 283 5.15 8.65 -24.71
N PRO A 284 3.97 9.28 -24.88
CA PRO A 284 3.72 10.23 -25.97
C PRO A 284 4.60 11.48 -25.86
N SER A 285 4.86 12.13 -26.99
CA SER A 285 5.61 13.39 -26.99
C SER A 285 4.87 14.50 -26.27
N VAL A 286 5.62 15.48 -25.74
CA VAL A 286 5.08 16.65 -25.04
C VAL A 286 4.00 17.37 -25.87
N LYS A 287 4.19 17.50 -27.19
CA LYS A 287 3.18 18.09 -28.08
C LYS A 287 1.85 17.31 -28.02
N LYS A 288 1.89 15.99 -28.16
CA LYS A 288 0.67 15.14 -28.11
C LYS A 288 0.00 15.21 -26.74
N LEU A 289 0.78 15.28 -25.66
CA LEU A 289 0.28 15.46 -24.31
C LEU A 289 -0.49 16.78 -24.17
N LEU A 290 0.10 17.89 -24.63
CA LEU A 290 -0.53 19.20 -24.63
C LEU A 290 -1.79 19.25 -25.49
N ASP A 291 -1.70 18.79 -26.75
CA ASP A 291 -2.82 18.80 -27.70
C ASP A 291 -4.04 18.06 -27.11
N ARG A 292 -3.82 16.87 -26.52
CA ARG A 292 -4.91 16.09 -25.91
C ARG A 292 -5.45 16.68 -24.61
N THR A 293 -4.62 17.33 -23.80
CA THR A 293 -5.09 18.04 -22.59
C THR A 293 -5.90 19.28 -22.97
N ILE A 294 -5.44 20.06 -23.95
CA ILE A 294 -6.12 21.27 -24.43
C ILE A 294 -7.44 20.93 -25.12
N ALA A 295 -7.52 19.79 -25.82
CA ALA A 295 -8.76 19.30 -26.41
C ALA A 295 -9.90 19.05 -25.40
N LYS A 296 -9.62 19.06 -24.09
CA LYS A 296 -10.62 18.94 -23.02
C LYS A 296 -11.25 20.27 -22.62
N VAL A 297 -10.83 21.38 -23.25
CA VAL A 297 -11.41 22.70 -23.01
C VAL A 297 -12.88 22.70 -23.43
N ASP A 298 -13.70 23.35 -22.61
CA ASP A 298 -15.13 23.48 -22.77
C ASP A 298 -15.48 24.97 -22.88
N SER A 299 -15.96 25.39 -24.05
CA SER A 299 -16.28 26.80 -24.30
C SER A 299 -17.43 27.29 -23.44
N ASP A 300 -18.39 26.42 -23.13
CA ASP A 300 -19.63 26.79 -22.47
C ASP A 300 -19.39 26.96 -20.97
N LEU A 301 -18.60 26.07 -20.35
CA LEU A 301 -18.17 26.22 -18.97
C LEU A 301 -17.28 27.46 -18.79
N ASN A 302 -16.38 27.73 -19.75
CA ASN A 302 -15.58 28.95 -19.74
C ASN A 302 -16.45 30.21 -19.80
N ALA A 303 -17.44 30.25 -20.70
CA ALA A 303 -18.36 31.38 -20.84
C ALA A 303 -19.21 31.61 -19.58
N GLN A 304 -19.55 30.53 -18.86
CA GLN A 304 -20.27 30.56 -17.60
C GLN A 304 -19.37 30.83 -16.38
N ASN A 305 -18.07 31.02 -16.59
CA ASN A 305 -17.09 31.24 -15.53
C ASN A 305 -17.03 30.09 -14.52
N ILE A 306 -17.25 28.85 -14.98
CA ILE A 306 -17.19 27.63 -14.19
C ILE A 306 -15.80 27.02 -14.32
N ASN A 307 -15.14 26.75 -13.19
CA ASN A 307 -13.87 26.04 -13.18
C ASN A 307 -14.13 24.54 -13.26
N TYR A 308 -13.38 23.81 -14.07
CA TYR A 308 -13.55 22.37 -14.24
C TYR A 308 -12.19 21.69 -14.33
N CYS A 309 -12.15 20.37 -14.11
CA CYS A 309 -10.90 19.62 -14.16
C CYS A 309 -10.85 18.61 -15.30
N TRP A 310 -9.64 18.15 -15.60
CA TRP A 310 -9.43 16.85 -16.24
C TRP A 310 -8.26 16.17 -15.55
N SER A 311 -8.52 15.03 -14.92
CA SER A 311 -7.57 14.38 -14.03
C SER A 311 -6.81 13.24 -14.70
N HIS A 312 -5.52 13.18 -14.38
CA HIS A 312 -4.61 12.12 -14.75
C HIS A 312 -3.91 11.60 -13.50
N PHE A 313 -4.06 10.31 -13.24
CA PHE A 313 -3.33 9.63 -12.17
C PHE A 313 -2.41 8.56 -12.77
N GLU A 314 -1.23 8.40 -12.19
CA GLU A 314 -0.24 7.41 -12.62
C GLU A 314 0.49 6.79 -11.44
N ASP A 315 1.02 5.59 -11.61
CA ASP A 315 2.00 5.04 -10.68
C ASP A 315 3.27 5.91 -10.79
N LEU A 316 3.88 6.32 -9.67
CA LEU A 316 5.06 7.20 -9.68
C LEU A 316 6.23 6.58 -10.45
N GLU A 317 6.29 5.25 -10.51
CA GLU A 317 7.28 4.49 -11.27
C GLU A 317 7.12 4.64 -12.81
N SER A 318 5.98 5.15 -13.30
CA SER A 318 5.76 5.42 -14.73
C SER A 318 6.78 6.43 -15.28
N LEU A 319 7.26 7.34 -14.43
CA LEU A 319 8.22 8.37 -14.78
C LEU A 319 9.61 7.80 -15.14
N SER A 320 9.85 6.50 -14.86
CA SER A 320 11.04 5.75 -15.26
C SER A 320 10.75 4.65 -16.29
N TYR A 321 9.55 4.61 -16.89
CA TYR A 321 9.24 3.61 -17.93
C TYR A 321 9.98 3.87 -19.25
N SER A 322 10.45 5.09 -19.46
CA SER A 322 11.38 5.42 -20.53
C SER A 322 12.40 6.43 -20.04
N PRO A 323 13.57 6.55 -20.71
CA PRO A 323 14.54 7.61 -20.40
C PRO A 323 13.95 9.01 -20.46
N LYS A 324 12.83 9.22 -21.17
CA LYS A 324 12.26 10.54 -21.41
C LYS A 324 11.01 10.83 -20.59
N SER A 325 10.44 9.87 -19.87
CA SER A 325 9.13 10.01 -19.21
C SER A 325 9.13 11.15 -18.20
N ALA A 326 10.07 11.16 -17.25
CA ALA A 326 10.24 12.28 -16.30
C ALA A 326 10.48 13.63 -16.99
N VAL A 327 11.33 13.67 -18.03
CA VAL A 327 11.63 14.91 -18.78
C VAL A 327 10.38 15.43 -19.49
N TYR A 328 9.57 14.55 -20.07
CA TYR A 328 8.31 14.92 -20.73
C TYR A 328 7.27 15.39 -19.72
N PHE A 329 7.22 14.80 -18.53
CA PHE A 329 6.39 15.30 -17.44
C PHE A 329 6.79 16.74 -17.05
N GLU A 330 8.09 16.99 -16.79
CA GLU A 330 8.62 18.31 -16.46
C GLU A 330 8.24 19.36 -17.52
N GLN A 331 8.53 19.05 -18.80
CA GLN A 331 8.22 19.96 -19.92
C GLN A 331 6.72 20.17 -20.14
N LYS A 332 5.88 19.16 -19.89
CA LYS A 332 4.43 19.27 -20.00
C LYS A 332 3.88 20.25 -18.97
N ILE A 333 4.30 20.14 -17.71
CA ILE A 333 3.85 21.05 -16.64
C ILE A 333 4.24 22.50 -16.98
N LEU A 334 5.51 22.73 -17.35
CA LEU A 334 5.99 24.07 -17.72
C LEU A 334 5.17 24.68 -18.85
N LYS A 335 4.98 23.94 -19.95
CA LYS A 335 4.26 24.43 -21.12
C LYS A 335 2.78 24.66 -20.86
N LEU A 336 2.12 23.84 -20.04
CA LEU A 336 0.72 24.10 -19.65
C LEU A 336 0.61 25.43 -18.91
N VAL A 337 1.53 25.71 -17.99
CA VAL A 337 1.59 26.96 -17.23
C VAL A 337 1.87 28.16 -18.14
N GLU A 338 2.83 28.05 -19.07
CA GLU A 338 3.12 29.08 -20.08
C GLU A 338 1.91 29.38 -20.99
N LEU A 339 1.11 28.36 -21.32
CA LEU A 339 -0.11 28.49 -22.12
C LEU A 339 -1.32 29.00 -21.32
N GLY A 340 -1.13 29.36 -20.05
CA GLY A 340 -2.19 29.91 -19.20
C GLY A 340 -3.19 28.87 -18.69
N TYR A 341 -2.79 27.60 -18.61
CA TYR A 341 -3.48 26.57 -17.82
C TYR A 341 -2.85 26.48 -16.43
N LEU A 342 -3.65 26.16 -15.42
CA LEU A 342 -3.20 26.03 -14.05
C LEU A 342 -3.30 24.56 -13.61
N PRO A 343 -2.22 23.77 -13.74
CA PRO A 343 -2.11 22.44 -13.13
C PRO A 343 -2.23 22.54 -11.61
N ILE A 344 -3.06 21.70 -11.02
CA ILE A 344 -3.31 21.69 -9.57
C ILE A 344 -3.51 20.27 -9.03
N THR A 345 -3.55 20.17 -7.71
CA THR A 345 -3.89 18.93 -7.02
C THR A 345 -5.39 18.75 -6.80
N PRO A 346 -5.83 17.50 -6.51
CA PRO A 346 -7.22 17.21 -6.16
C PRO A 346 -7.76 18.05 -5.01
N ASP A 347 -6.97 18.24 -3.95
CA ASP A 347 -7.41 18.99 -2.77
C ASP A 347 -7.58 20.48 -3.07
N VAL A 348 -6.70 21.09 -3.87
CA VAL A 348 -6.83 22.50 -4.28
C VAL A 348 -8.08 22.71 -5.12
N PHE A 349 -8.36 21.82 -6.09
CA PHE A 349 -9.56 21.91 -6.92
C PHE A 349 -10.83 21.92 -6.07
N ILE A 350 -10.96 20.96 -5.16
CA ILE A 350 -12.13 20.82 -4.30
C ILE A 350 -12.19 21.95 -3.25
N ARG A 351 -11.08 22.30 -2.61
CA ARG A 351 -10.99 23.38 -1.61
C ARG A 351 -11.47 24.71 -2.19
N ARG A 352 -11.06 25.03 -3.42
CA ARG A 352 -11.44 26.28 -4.10
C ARG A 352 -12.87 26.28 -4.61
N LYS A 353 -13.43 25.11 -4.94
CA LYS A 353 -14.86 24.94 -5.19
C LYS A 353 -15.68 25.12 -3.90
N LEU A 354 -15.19 24.62 -2.78
CA LEU A 354 -15.84 24.75 -1.46
C LEU A 354 -15.85 26.20 -0.97
N ASN A 355 -14.72 26.91 -1.08
CA ASN A 355 -14.57 28.28 -0.59
C ASN A 355 -15.05 29.37 -1.58
N GLY A 356 -15.48 28.98 -2.78
CA GLY A 356 -16.02 29.88 -3.80
C GLY A 356 -14.99 30.63 -4.63
N LYS A 357 -13.68 30.40 -4.45
CA LYS A 357 -12.64 30.94 -5.35
C LYS A 357 -12.77 30.39 -6.77
N PHE A 358 -13.22 29.15 -6.92
CA PHE A 358 -13.51 28.52 -8.21
C PHE A 358 -15.01 28.53 -8.49
N GLY A 359 -15.39 28.98 -9.69
CA GLY A 359 -16.79 29.04 -10.11
C GLY A 359 -17.40 27.64 -10.21
N ARG A 360 -18.70 27.55 -9.90
CA ARG A 360 -19.46 26.30 -9.85
C ARG A 360 -20.66 26.33 -10.79
N ALA A 361 -20.98 25.18 -11.37
CA ALA A 361 -22.29 25.00 -12.00
C ALA A 361 -23.39 25.01 -10.92
N LYS A 362 -24.63 25.31 -11.31
CA LYS A 362 -25.77 25.43 -10.37
C LYS A 362 -26.10 24.12 -9.65
N ASP A 363 -25.77 23.01 -10.27
CA ASP A 363 -26.04 21.64 -9.85
C ASP A 363 -24.82 20.96 -9.20
N GLU A 364 -23.69 21.65 -9.05
CA GLU A 364 -22.51 21.14 -8.35
C GLU A 364 -22.63 21.29 -6.81
N PRO A 365 -22.21 20.27 -6.03
CA PRO A 365 -21.62 19.02 -6.48
C PRO A 365 -22.65 18.02 -7.04
N HIS A 366 -22.25 17.29 -8.08
CA HIS A 366 -23.01 16.18 -8.65
C HIS A 366 -22.92 14.98 -7.72
N TYR A 367 -24.06 14.53 -7.20
CA TYR A 367 -24.09 13.30 -6.40
C TYR A 367 -24.08 12.08 -7.30
N ILE A 368 -23.07 11.23 -7.12
CA ILE A 368 -22.83 10.03 -7.92
C ILE A 368 -22.89 8.77 -7.05
N ASP A 369 -23.16 7.65 -7.71
CA ASP A 369 -22.97 6.33 -7.13
C ASP A 369 -21.64 5.74 -7.64
N ILE A 370 -21.05 4.83 -6.88
CA ILE A 370 -19.85 4.09 -7.27
C ILE A 370 -20.19 2.61 -7.23
N ALA A 371 -19.76 1.85 -8.24
CA ALA A 371 -19.94 0.41 -8.23
C ALA A 371 -19.18 -0.21 -7.04
N ASN A 372 -19.89 -0.97 -6.23
CA ASN A 372 -19.33 -1.60 -5.03
C ASN A 372 -18.47 -2.85 -5.37
N MET A 373 -17.41 -3.09 -4.60
CA MET A 373 -16.41 -4.15 -4.78
C MET A 373 -15.68 -4.05 -6.12
N THR A 374 -15.10 -2.88 -6.37
CA THR A 374 -14.48 -2.56 -7.66
C THR A 374 -13.11 -1.92 -7.52
N SER A 375 -12.37 -1.87 -8.62
CA SER A 375 -11.11 -1.15 -8.74
C SER A 375 -10.95 -0.62 -10.17
N GLY A 376 -10.32 0.55 -10.31
CA GLY A 376 -9.95 1.12 -11.61
C GLY A 376 -8.77 0.44 -12.30
N ALA A 377 -8.07 -0.48 -11.62
CA ALA A 377 -6.86 -1.15 -12.12
C ALA A 377 -7.10 -2.64 -12.50
N ASP A 378 -8.36 -3.07 -12.60
CA ASP A 378 -8.72 -4.42 -13.03
C ASP A 378 -8.43 -4.65 -14.53
N TRP A 379 -8.32 -5.92 -14.92
CA TRP A 379 -7.98 -6.32 -16.29
C TRP A 379 -9.18 -6.28 -17.22
N GLY A 380 -9.10 -5.45 -18.26
CA GLY A 380 -10.11 -5.36 -19.33
C GLY A 380 -10.62 -3.93 -19.53
N GLU A 381 -11.09 -3.65 -20.74
CA GLU A 381 -11.59 -2.32 -21.13
C GLU A 381 -12.87 -1.92 -20.38
N GLU A 382 -13.69 -2.90 -19.96
CA GLU A 382 -14.92 -2.71 -19.18
C GLU A 382 -14.84 -3.30 -17.75
N ALA A 383 -13.65 -3.73 -17.33
CA ALA A 383 -13.48 -4.42 -16.06
C ALA A 383 -13.45 -3.42 -14.91
N ASN A 384 -14.59 -3.33 -14.24
CA ASN A 384 -14.78 -2.60 -13.00
C ASN A 384 -15.13 -3.62 -11.91
N SER A 385 -14.13 -4.39 -11.47
CA SER A 385 -14.28 -5.43 -10.45
C SER A 385 -12.98 -5.62 -9.67
N LEU A 386 -12.88 -6.69 -8.88
CA LEU A 386 -11.65 -7.10 -8.20
C LEU A 386 -11.06 -8.39 -8.78
N ALA A 387 -11.48 -8.81 -9.99
CA ALA A 387 -11.14 -10.09 -10.59
C ALA A 387 -9.62 -10.29 -10.76
N ARG A 388 -8.87 -9.22 -11.05
CA ARG A 388 -7.41 -9.24 -11.07
C ARG A 388 -6.78 -9.74 -9.77
N TRP A 389 -7.31 -9.36 -8.62
CA TRP A 389 -6.75 -9.75 -7.31
C TRP A 389 -7.39 -10.99 -6.72
N THR A 390 -8.70 -11.18 -6.93
CA THR A 390 -9.42 -12.37 -6.41
C THR A 390 -9.13 -13.63 -7.21
N GLY A 391 -8.82 -13.48 -8.51
CA GLY A 391 -8.76 -14.59 -9.46
C GLY A 391 -10.12 -15.13 -9.87
N LEU A 392 -11.22 -14.41 -9.61
CA LEU A 392 -12.60 -14.83 -9.91
C LEU A 392 -13.36 -13.78 -10.73
N ILE A 393 -14.08 -14.23 -11.76
CA ILE A 393 -15.07 -13.45 -12.52
C ILE A 393 -16.49 -13.86 -12.09
N GLY A 394 -17.38 -12.87 -12.01
CA GLY A 394 -18.78 -13.00 -11.60
C GLY A 394 -19.07 -12.01 -10.49
N ARG A 395 -20.04 -11.12 -10.72
CA ARG A 395 -20.32 -9.95 -9.87
C ARG A 395 -20.62 -10.40 -8.43
N ASN A 396 -19.69 -10.08 -7.53
CA ASN A 396 -19.74 -10.06 -6.06
C ASN A 396 -20.26 -11.33 -5.37
N GLY A 397 -19.55 -11.74 -4.32
CA GLY A 397 -20.05 -12.64 -3.28
C GLY A 397 -21.27 -12.12 -2.49
N ASN A 398 -22.18 -11.36 -3.12
CA ASN A 398 -23.51 -11.06 -2.62
C ASN A 398 -24.53 -11.31 -3.74
N GLY A 399 -25.42 -12.26 -3.49
CA GLY A 399 -26.42 -12.74 -4.43
C GLY A 399 -27.29 -11.63 -5.00
N ASN A 400 -27.30 -11.55 -6.33
CA ASN A 400 -28.52 -11.28 -7.08
C ASN A 400 -28.44 -11.97 -8.44
N GLY A 401 -29.26 -13.02 -8.61
CA GLY A 401 -30.09 -13.13 -9.82
C GLY A 401 -29.90 -14.32 -10.76
N ASN A 402 -28.75 -15.01 -10.82
CA ASN A 402 -28.56 -16.05 -11.85
C ASN A 402 -28.02 -17.41 -11.40
N GLY A 403 -27.73 -17.62 -10.10
CA GLY A 403 -27.34 -18.95 -9.59
C GLY A 403 -26.10 -19.58 -10.25
N LYS A 404 -25.25 -18.80 -10.93
CA LYS A 404 -24.03 -19.30 -11.57
C LYS A 404 -22.86 -19.22 -10.59
N THR A 405 -22.20 -20.34 -10.36
CA THR A 405 -20.95 -20.44 -9.60
C THR A 405 -19.92 -19.43 -10.13
N PRO A 406 -19.20 -18.69 -9.26
CA PRO A 406 -18.05 -17.88 -9.67
C PRO A 406 -17.08 -18.72 -10.50
N LYS A 407 -16.47 -18.11 -11.52
CA LYS A 407 -15.50 -18.80 -12.38
C LYS A 407 -14.11 -18.21 -12.19
N PRO A 408 -13.02 -18.98 -12.40
CA PRO A 408 -11.68 -18.43 -12.45
C PRO A 408 -11.60 -17.31 -13.47
N ASN A 409 -10.79 -16.29 -13.16
CA ASN A 409 -10.51 -15.21 -14.08
C ASN A 409 -9.81 -15.75 -15.34
N HIS A 410 -9.97 -15.04 -16.46
CA HIS A 410 -9.32 -15.40 -17.71
C HIS A 410 -7.80 -15.46 -17.52
N PRO A 411 -7.13 -16.48 -18.06
CA PRO A 411 -5.67 -16.54 -18.04
C PRO A 411 -5.07 -15.26 -18.63
N GLN A 412 -3.92 -14.85 -18.10
CA GLN A 412 -3.14 -13.70 -18.55
C GLN A 412 -1.78 -14.20 -19.04
N PRO A 413 -1.67 -14.62 -20.32
CA PRO A 413 -0.43 -15.17 -20.83
C PRO A 413 0.73 -14.17 -20.73
N TYR A 414 1.92 -14.69 -20.48
CA TYR A 414 3.14 -13.89 -20.42
C TYR A 414 4.33 -14.68 -20.97
N LYS A 415 5.37 -13.94 -21.35
CA LYS A 415 6.61 -14.51 -21.87
C LYS A 415 7.65 -14.56 -20.76
N ARG A 416 8.26 -15.74 -20.60
CA ARG A 416 9.33 -16.00 -19.64
C ARG A 416 10.60 -16.36 -20.38
N GLU A 417 11.72 -15.75 -20.00
CA GLU A 417 13.02 -16.10 -20.54
C GLU A 417 13.63 -17.27 -19.76
N THR A 418 14.17 -18.26 -20.48
CA THR A 418 14.80 -19.46 -19.93
C THR A 418 16.13 -19.72 -20.62
N ARG A 419 16.96 -20.64 -20.10
CA ARG A 419 18.19 -21.07 -20.78
C ARG A 419 17.94 -21.68 -22.16
N ALA A 420 16.75 -22.22 -22.40
CA ALA A 420 16.35 -22.81 -23.68
C ALA A 420 15.70 -21.78 -24.64
N GLY A 421 15.56 -20.53 -24.21
CA GLY A 421 14.88 -19.47 -24.94
C GLY A 421 13.58 -19.00 -24.27
N GLU A 422 12.82 -18.18 -24.99
CA GLU A 422 11.54 -17.64 -24.51
C GLU A 422 10.44 -18.71 -24.53
N VAL A 423 9.69 -18.82 -23.42
CA VAL A 423 8.56 -19.72 -23.25
C VAL A 423 7.30 -18.89 -22.97
N GLU A 424 6.19 -19.25 -23.62
CA GLU A 424 4.87 -18.67 -23.34
C GLU A 424 4.19 -19.45 -22.21
N GLU A 425 3.89 -18.76 -21.13
CA GLU A 425 3.21 -19.31 -19.96
C GLU A 425 1.72 -18.97 -20.01
N SER A 426 0.86 -19.90 -19.60
CA SER A 426 -0.59 -19.71 -19.67
C SER A 426 -1.09 -18.53 -18.82
N GLY A 427 -0.41 -18.26 -17.71
CA GLY A 427 -0.85 -17.30 -16.69
C GLY A 427 -2.23 -17.64 -16.14
N SER A 428 -2.49 -18.89 -15.75
CA SER A 428 -3.72 -19.24 -15.03
C SER A 428 -3.84 -18.44 -13.73
N GLN A 429 -5.05 -17.99 -13.41
CA GLN A 429 -5.34 -17.14 -12.25
C GLN A 429 -5.88 -17.95 -11.06
N CYS A 430 -5.98 -19.28 -11.18
CA CYS A 430 -6.54 -20.16 -10.16
C CYS A 430 -5.78 -20.11 -8.82
N TRP A 431 -4.47 -19.87 -8.85
CA TRP A 431 -3.63 -19.79 -7.65
C TRP A 431 -4.04 -18.65 -6.71
N LYS A 432 -4.59 -17.55 -7.25
CA LYS A 432 -5.05 -16.40 -6.46
C LYS A 432 -6.17 -16.77 -5.51
N ILE A 433 -7.05 -17.70 -5.91
CA ILE A 433 -8.15 -18.19 -5.07
C ILE A 433 -7.57 -18.85 -3.81
N ALA A 434 -6.68 -19.83 -3.99
CA ALA A 434 -6.08 -20.55 -2.87
C ALA A 434 -5.15 -19.67 -2.03
N TRP A 435 -4.44 -18.74 -2.67
CA TRP A 435 -3.55 -17.82 -1.98
C TRP A 435 -4.31 -16.81 -1.13
N ASN A 436 -5.38 -16.20 -1.65
CA ASN A 436 -6.24 -15.29 -0.87
C ASN A 436 -6.82 -15.98 0.38
N GLU A 437 -7.35 -17.18 0.23
CA GLU A 437 -7.85 -17.96 1.38
C GLU A 437 -6.75 -18.28 2.38
N THR A 438 -5.55 -18.61 1.90
CA THR A 438 -4.37 -18.87 2.75
C THR A 438 -3.99 -17.64 3.57
N ARG A 439 -3.89 -16.46 2.95
CA ARG A 439 -3.55 -15.21 3.64
C ARG A 439 -4.59 -14.84 4.70
N LEU A 440 -5.87 -14.93 4.35
CA LEU A 440 -6.96 -14.57 5.25
C LEU A 440 -7.08 -15.55 6.43
N ASP A 441 -6.94 -16.86 6.19
CA ASP A 441 -7.01 -17.86 7.26
C ASP A 441 -5.84 -17.72 8.25
N VAL A 442 -4.64 -17.38 7.77
CA VAL A 442 -3.49 -17.12 8.65
C VAL A 442 -3.69 -15.80 9.41
N LEU A 443 -4.17 -14.74 8.77
CA LEU A 443 -4.49 -13.49 9.47
C LEU A 443 -5.54 -13.71 10.55
N ASP A 444 -6.63 -14.41 10.24
CA ASP A 444 -7.70 -14.71 11.20
C ASP A 444 -7.16 -15.50 12.40
N PHE A 445 -6.25 -16.46 12.15
CA PHE A 445 -5.59 -17.24 13.20
C PHE A 445 -4.64 -16.40 14.07
N VAL A 446 -3.80 -15.57 13.43
CA VAL A 446 -2.80 -14.74 14.13
C VAL A 446 -3.47 -13.61 14.91
N ARG A 447 -4.49 -12.95 14.34
CA ARG A 447 -5.27 -11.91 15.01
C ARG A 447 -6.09 -12.49 16.16
N GLY A 448 -6.83 -13.57 15.91
CA GLY A 448 -7.90 -14.03 16.79
C GLY A 448 -9.24 -13.36 16.47
N ASP A 449 -10.24 -13.61 17.30
CA ASP A 449 -11.58 -13.04 17.15
C ASP A 449 -11.66 -11.64 17.77
N PRO A 450 -11.86 -10.58 16.98
CA PRO A 450 -11.97 -9.21 17.49
C PRO A 450 -13.17 -9.00 18.41
N LYS A 451 -14.25 -9.77 18.30
CA LYS A 451 -15.48 -9.60 19.10
C LYS A 451 -15.34 -10.20 20.49
N THR A 452 -14.64 -11.32 20.63
CA THR A 452 -14.45 -12.00 21.92
C THR A 452 -13.05 -11.82 22.52
N LEU A 453 -12.10 -11.29 21.74
CA LEU A 453 -10.67 -11.21 22.07
C LEU A 453 -10.09 -12.60 22.44
N LYS A 454 -10.56 -13.65 21.75
CA LYS A 454 -10.11 -15.04 21.93
C LYS A 454 -9.27 -15.50 20.73
N GLY A 455 -8.28 -16.33 21.00
CA GLY A 455 -7.28 -16.74 20.01
C GLY A 455 -6.28 -15.64 19.66
N GLY A 456 -5.19 -16.05 19.03
CA GLY A 456 -4.22 -15.16 18.42
C GLY A 456 -3.57 -14.14 19.37
N ALA A 457 -3.07 -13.07 18.78
CA ALA A 457 -2.46 -11.94 19.44
C ALA A 457 -3.48 -11.21 20.34
N LEU A 458 -4.75 -11.12 19.95
CA LEU A 458 -5.77 -10.45 20.75
C LEU A 458 -5.98 -11.10 22.12
N GLU A 459 -5.99 -12.43 22.21
CA GLU A 459 -6.10 -13.13 23.50
C GLU A 459 -4.84 -12.94 24.34
N VAL A 460 -3.66 -12.99 23.71
CA VAL A 460 -2.38 -12.77 24.39
C VAL A 460 -2.37 -11.38 25.02
N LEU A 461 -2.70 -10.33 24.25
CA LEU A 461 -2.74 -8.96 24.73
C LEU A 461 -3.82 -8.74 25.78
N ALA A 462 -5.02 -9.30 25.57
CA ALA A 462 -6.11 -9.22 26.54
C ALA A 462 -5.73 -9.85 27.89
N SER A 463 -4.95 -10.95 27.87
CA SER A 463 -4.47 -11.61 29.10
C SER A 463 -3.51 -10.76 29.94
N LEU A 464 -2.86 -9.76 29.31
CA LEU A 464 -1.96 -8.83 29.98
C LEU A 464 -2.70 -7.68 30.68
N VAL A 465 -3.95 -7.40 30.28
CA VAL A 465 -4.78 -6.37 30.89
C VAL A 465 -5.42 -6.91 32.17
N LYS A 466 -4.89 -6.53 33.34
CA LYS A 466 -5.41 -6.96 34.65
C LYS A 466 -6.69 -6.21 35.06
N SER A 467 -7.73 -6.31 34.24
CA SER A 467 -9.06 -5.78 34.50
C SER A 467 -10.11 -6.87 34.33
N LYS A 468 -11.26 -6.73 35.00
CA LYS A 468 -12.46 -7.55 34.75
C LYS A 468 -13.46 -6.85 33.83
N ASN A 469 -13.22 -5.59 33.48
CA ASN A 469 -14.09 -4.80 32.64
C ASN A 469 -13.74 -5.06 31.16
N GLU A 470 -14.59 -5.79 30.45
CA GLU A 470 -14.39 -6.15 29.04
C GLU A 470 -14.21 -4.93 28.12
N ALA A 471 -14.93 -3.83 28.38
CA ALA A 471 -14.78 -2.61 27.59
C ALA A 471 -13.43 -1.91 27.82
N GLN A 472 -12.86 -2.02 29.03
CA GLN A 472 -11.51 -1.54 29.30
C GLN A 472 -10.47 -2.43 28.64
N ILE A 473 -10.62 -3.76 28.71
CA ILE A 473 -9.71 -4.71 28.07
C ILE A 473 -9.63 -4.44 26.58
N ARG A 474 -10.79 -4.39 25.90
CA ARG A 474 -10.88 -4.09 24.47
C ARG A 474 -10.17 -2.79 24.11
N ARG A 475 -10.50 -1.71 24.80
CA ARG A 475 -9.92 -0.39 24.54
C ARG A 475 -8.40 -0.38 24.73
N ASN A 476 -7.89 -1.02 25.78
CA ASN A 476 -6.47 -1.07 26.07
C ASN A 476 -5.70 -1.91 25.02
N VAL A 477 -6.27 -3.05 24.59
CA VAL A 477 -5.69 -3.89 23.53
C VAL A 477 -5.67 -3.16 22.18
N GLU A 478 -6.78 -2.54 21.79
CA GLU A 478 -6.88 -1.75 20.56
C GLU A 478 -5.90 -0.57 20.58
N ALA A 479 -5.78 0.13 21.71
CA ALA A 479 -4.82 1.22 21.88
C ALA A 479 -3.38 0.74 21.76
N PHE A 480 -3.03 -0.42 22.35
CA PHE A 480 -1.67 -0.97 22.23
C PHE A 480 -1.32 -1.35 20.80
N LEU A 481 -2.22 -2.07 20.11
CA LEU A 481 -1.99 -2.43 18.70
C LEU A 481 -1.85 -1.19 17.82
N PHE A 482 -2.61 -0.13 18.12
CA PHE A 482 -2.46 1.13 17.40
C PHE A 482 -1.13 1.81 17.73
N ASP A 483 -0.76 1.95 19.01
CA ASP A 483 0.47 2.61 19.46
C ASP A 483 1.75 1.83 19.16
N TYR A 484 1.66 0.53 18.88
CA TYR A 484 2.75 -0.24 18.32
C TYR A 484 3.24 0.30 16.96
N SER A 485 2.42 1.10 16.26
CA SER A 485 2.84 1.82 15.05
C SER A 485 4.06 2.71 15.29
N TYR A 486 4.18 3.28 16.50
CA TYR A 486 5.32 4.12 16.86
C TYR A 486 6.62 3.34 16.93
N VAL A 487 6.57 2.04 17.21
CA VAL A 487 7.75 1.16 17.13
C VAL A 487 7.97 0.68 15.70
N TYR A 488 6.90 0.30 15.00
CA TYR A 488 7.02 -0.27 13.66
C TYR A 488 7.53 0.73 12.61
N TRP A 489 7.24 2.03 12.76
CA TRP A 489 7.75 3.12 11.92
C TRP A 489 8.48 4.17 12.75
N ARG A 490 9.33 3.71 13.67
CA ARG A 490 10.02 4.51 14.69
C ARG A 490 10.69 5.77 14.15
N GLU A 491 11.48 5.63 13.09
CA GLU A 491 12.26 6.69 12.47
C GLU A 491 11.36 7.81 11.98
N HIS A 492 10.22 7.48 11.37
CA HIS A 492 9.25 8.47 10.90
C HIS A 492 8.74 9.33 12.07
N PHE A 493 8.38 8.70 13.19
CA PHE A 493 7.86 9.42 14.34
C PHE A 493 8.93 10.21 15.09
N ILE A 494 10.20 9.76 15.09
CA ILE A 494 11.32 10.53 15.65
C ILE A 494 11.57 11.81 14.84
N GLN A 495 11.39 11.78 13.52
CA GLN A 495 11.59 12.97 12.69
C GLN A 495 10.57 14.10 12.95
N HIS A 496 9.42 13.80 13.57
CA HIS A 496 8.29 14.75 13.66
C HIS A 496 7.71 14.96 15.05
N GLU A 497 7.59 13.90 15.87
CA GLU A 497 6.71 13.90 17.04
C GLU A 497 7.41 13.50 18.34
N PHE A 498 8.48 12.71 18.30
CA PHE A 498 9.09 12.12 19.50
C PHE A 498 10.61 12.25 19.52
N SER A 499 11.21 12.21 20.71
CA SER A 499 12.64 11.91 20.81
C SER A 499 12.85 10.39 20.80
N GLU A 500 14.05 9.93 20.41
CA GLU A 500 14.40 8.51 20.41
C GLU A 500 14.12 7.83 21.75
N ALA A 501 14.43 8.50 22.85
CA ALA A 501 14.25 7.96 24.21
C ALA A 501 12.78 7.80 24.60
N ASP A 502 11.84 8.49 23.94
CA ASP A 502 10.41 8.47 24.28
C ASP A 502 9.68 7.27 23.66
N LEU A 503 10.30 6.59 22.69
CA LEU A 503 9.73 5.42 22.04
C LEU A 503 10.34 4.16 22.65
N ASN A 504 9.70 3.61 23.68
CA ASN A 504 10.07 2.31 24.26
C ASN A 504 8.82 1.45 24.43
N ILE A 505 8.92 0.17 24.07
CA ILE A 505 7.83 -0.78 24.19
C ILE A 505 7.31 -0.91 25.64
N ALA A 506 8.18 -0.77 26.64
CA ALA A 506 7.81 -0.82 28.04
C ALA A 506 6.85 0.33 28.42
N ASP A 507 7.11 1.54 27.93
CA ASP A 507 6.27 2.71 28.16
C ASP A 507 4.96 2.62 27.38
N ILE A 508 5.00 2.15 26.12
CA ILE A 508 3.78 1.92 25.33
C ILE A 508 2.87 0.91 26.05
N VAL A 509 3.40 -0.21 26.54
CA VAL A 509 2.63 -1.21 27.30
C VAL A 509 2.05 -0.62 28.58
N LYS A 510 2.82 0.20 29.29
CA LYS A 510 2.39 0.87 30.52
C LYS A 510 1.24 1.84 30.25
N ASP A 511 1.34 2.64 29.18
CA ASP A 511 0.41 3.72 28.87
C ASP A 511 -0.86 3.23 28.14
N THR A 512 -0.85 2.00 27.63
CA THR A 512 -1.98 1.36 26.94
C THR A 512 -2.54 0.15 27.69
N LEU A 513 -1.85 -1.01 27.65
CA LEU A 513 -2.33 -2.26 28.26
C LEU A 513 -2.57 -2.11 29.76
N TYR A 514 -1.73 -1.35 30.46
CA TYR A 514 -1.82 -1.09 31.90
C TYR A 514 -2.57 0.22 32.25
N LYS A 515 -3.16 0.91 31.25
CA LYS A 515 -3.89 2.15 31.47
C LYS A 515 -5.06 1.95 32.44
N GLY A 516 -5.01 2.67 33.56
CA GLY A 516 -6.00 2.57 34.63
C GLY A 516 -5.87 1.31 35.51
N ILE A 517 -4.74 0.61 35.46
CA ILE A 517 -4.43 -0.57 36.29
C ILE A 517 -3.27 -0.24 37.23
N ARG A 518 -3.32 -0.74 38.47
CA ARG A 518 -2.22 -0.58 39.44
C ARG A 518 -1.07 -1.54 39.15
N GLY A 519 0.15 -1.03 39.13
CA GLY A 519 1.39 -1.81 38.99
C GLY A 519 2.24 -1.34 37.82
N ARG A 520 3.44 -1.91 37.69
CA ARG A 520 4.29 -1.73 36.50
C ARG A 520 4.29 -3.01 35.66
N PRO A 521 4.35 -2.90 34.34
CA PRO A 521 4.51 -4.09 33.50
C PRO A 521 5.87 -4.73 33.79
N LYS A 522 5.91 -6.05 33.79
CA LYS A 522 7.16 -6.82 33.90
C LYS A 522 7.82 -6.91 32.52
N PRO A 523 9.16 -7.00 32.42
CA PRO A 523 9.84 -7.14 31.13
C PRO A 523 9.30 -8.26 30.26
N ASP A 524 9.09 -9.46 30.82
CA ASP A 524 8.51 -10.59 30.09
C ASP A 524 7.13 -10.29 29.49
N ALA A 525 6.30 -9.51 30.20
CA ALA A 525 4.98 -9.11 29.70
C ALA A 525 5.09 -8.10 28.56
N CYS A 526 6.08 -7.20 28.61
CA CYS A 526 6.36 -6.26 27.53
C CYS A 526 6.89 -6.99 26.29
N ALA A 527 7.82 -7.93 26.46
CA ALA A 527 8.35 -8.74 25.37
C ALA A 527 7.24 -9.57 24.70
N LEU A 528 6.35 -10.16 25.50
CA LEU A 528 5.19 -10.91 25.00
C LEU A 528 4.23 -10.03 24.19
N ALA A 529 3.94 -8.82 24.69
CA ALA A 529 3.08 -7.87 24.00
C ALA A 529 3.68 -7.45 22.66
N ALA A 530 4.99 -7.13 22.64
CA ALA A 530 5.72 -6.74 21.43
C ALA A 530 5.70 -7.84 20.37
N ALA A 531 6.04 -9.08 20.75
CA ALA A 531 6.07 -10.20 19.82
C ALA A 531 4.68 -10.52 19.24
N ALA A 532 3.62 -10.42 20.05
CA ALA A 532 2.23 -10.61 19.61
C ALA A 532 1.76 -9.48 18.67
N ALA A 533 2.07 -8.22 18.98
CA ALA A 533 1.79 -7.10 18.08
C ALA A 533 2.56 -7.22 16.76
N GLN A 534 3.85 -7.56 16.82
CA GLN A 534 4.64 -7.78 15.62
C GLN A 534 4.07 -8.89 14.75
N ALA A 535 3.61 -10.00 15.35
CA ALA A 535 2.96 -11.08 14.60
C ALA A 535 1.73 -10.57 13.84
N TYR A 536 0.87 -9.77 14.49
CA TYR A 536 -0.29 -9.17 13.85
C TYR A 536 0.10 -8.20 12.72
N TYR A 537 1.09 -7.34 12.93
CA TYR A 537 1.59 -6.41 11.91
C TYR A 537 2.19 -7.14 10.70
N PHE A 538 2.94 -8.22 10.92
CA PHE A 538 3.44 -9.07 9.84
C PHE A 538 2.30 -9.75 9.07
N ALA A 539 1.25 -10.20 9.76
CA ALA A 539 0.07 -10.75 9.09
C ALA A 539 -0.70 -9.70 8.27
N LEU A 540 -0.76 -8.45 8.74
CA LEU A 540 -1.32 -7.33 7.96
C LEU A 540 -0.45 -6.96 6.75
N ASP A 541 0.88 -6.90 6.91
CA ASP A 541 1.82 -6.61 5.79
C ASP A 541 1.70 -7.63 4.65
N ALA A 542 1.43 -8.89 5.00
CA ALA A 542 1.19 -9.94 4.00
C ALA A 542 -0.08 -9.77 3.15
N LEU A 543 -0.98 -8.84 3.48
CA LEU A 543 -2.17 -8.53 2.67
C LEU A 543 -1.90 -7.56 1.52
N ARG A 544 -0.64 -7.20 1.28
CA ARG A 544 -0.25 -6.35 0.16
C ARG A 544 -0.75 -6.89 -1.18
N ALA A 545 -1.34 -6.02 -1.99
CA ALA A 545 -1.97 -6.38 -3.26
C ALA A 545 -0.99 -6.79 -4.36
N ASP A 546 0.28 -6.38 -4.28
CA ASP A 546 1.30 -6.60 -5.31
C ASP A 546 1.55 -8.08 -5.63
N ASP A 547 1.28 -8.98 -4.68
CA ASP A 547 1.45 -10.42 -4.90
C ASP A 547 0.46 -10.98 -5.93
N VAL A 548 -0.82 -10.62 -5.81
CA VAL A 548 -1.93 -11.04 -6.68
C VAL A 548 -2.21 -10.03 -7.80
N LYS A 549 -1.50 -8.90 -7.86
CA LYS A 549 -1.55 -7.96 -8.98
C LYS A 549 -0.95 -8.57 -10.27
N GLN A 550 -0.01 -9.51 -10.11
CA GLN A 550 0.74 -10.13 -11.21
C GLN A 550 0.01 -11.31 -11.84
N ALA A 551 0.42 -11.66 -13.07
CA ALA A 551 -0.10 -12.83 -13.76
C ALA A 551 0.53 -14.14 -13.24
N ASN A 552 1.84 -14.11 -12.93
CA ASN A 552 2.61 -15.27 -12.49
C ASN A 552 2.63 -15.44 -10.97
N PHE A 553 2.68 -16.70 -10.52
CA PHE A 553 2.74 -17.08 -9.11
C PHE A 553 4.15 -16.93 -8.51
N ASP A 554 5.17 -17.53 -9.13
CA ASP A 554 6.55 -17.48 -8.62
C ASP A 554 7.18 -16.11 -8.94
N GLN A 555 7.09 -15.18 -7.99
CA GLN A 555 7.64 -13.83 -8.03
C GLN A 555 7.91 -13.21 -6.64
N ARG A 556 8.66 -12.10 -6.62
CA ARG A 556 9.25 -11.47 -5.40
C ARG A 556 8.24 -10.95 -4.37
N ALA A 557 7.13 -10.35 -4.78
CA ALA A 557 6.08 -9.87 -3.88
C ALA A 557 5.32 -11.03 -3.22
N LEU A 558 5.05 -12.13 -3.95
CA LEU A 558 4.43 -13.32 -3.37
C LEU A 558 5.36 -14.03 -2.38
N TYR A 559 6.66 -14.11 -2.68
CA TYR A 559 7.67 -14.60 -1.73
C TYR A 559 7.66 -13.77 -0.44
N GLN A 560 7.69 -12.44 -0.57
CA GLN A 560 7.66 -11.54 0.58
C GLN A 560 6.40 -11.75 1.42
N ASN A 561 5.21 -11.80 0.81
CA ASN A 561 3.98 -11.99 1.58
C ASN A 561 3.94 -13.37 2.27
N ALA A 562 4.44 -14.43 1.63
CA ALA A 562 4.60 -15.76 2.25
C ALA A 562 5.60 -15.76 3.41
N LEU A 563 6.70 -15.03 3.28
CA LEU A 563 7.64 -14.79 4.36
C LEU A 563 6.96 -14.07 5.53
N MET A 564 6.23 -12.97 5.28
CA MET A 564 5.57 -12.20 6.34
C MET A 564 4.56 -13.05 7.12
N LEU A 565 3.76 -13.90 6.46
CA LEU A 565 2.88 -14.85 7.15
C LEU A 565 3.66 -15.91 7.95
N THR A 566 4.79 -16.36 7.42
CA THR A 566 5.65 -17.33 8.11
C THR A 566 6.23 -16.73 9.37
N LEU A 567 6.75 -15.49 9.30
CA LEU A 567 7.27 -14.76 10.45
C LEU A 567 6.16 -14.48 11.48
N ALA A 568 4.95 -14.13 11.04
CA ALA A 568 3.80 -13.98 11.92
C ALA A 568 3.50 -15.26 12.72
N LEU A 569 3.46 -16.41 12.05
CA LEU A 569 3.25 -17.70 12.70
C LEU A 569 4.44 -18.12 13.58
N CYS A 570 5.68 -17.84 13.17
CA CYS A 570 6.87 -18.08 14.00
C CYS A 570 6.80 -17.26 15.29
N ASN A 571 6.49 -15.96 15.20
CA ASN A 571 6.30 -15.11 16.37
C ASN A 571 5.20 -15.65 17.29
N MET A 572 4.06 -16.10 16.74
CA MET A 572 3.01 -16.72 17.56
C MET A 572 3.45 -18.04 18.23
N ILE A 573 4.28 -18.86 17.57
CA ILE A 573 4.88 -20.06 18.18
C ILE A 573 5.78 -19.67 19.36
N TYR A 574 6.63 -18.64 19.21
CA TYR A 574 7.43 -18.11 20.31
C TYR A 574 6.57 -17.57 21.46
N VAL A 575 5.55 -16.77 21.15
CA VAL A 575 4.60 -16.21 22.13
C VAL A 575 3.94 -17.31 22.95
N TYR A 576 3.39 -18.35 22.30
CA TYR A 576 2.74 -19.45 23.01
C TYR A 576 3.73 -20.29 23.82
N ARG A 577 4.97 -20.44 23.33
CA ARG A 577 6.04 -21.09 24.09
C ARG A 577 6.41 -20.32 25.35
N TRP A 578 6.56 -19.00 25.25
CA TRP A 578 6.85 -18.14 26.39
C TRP A 578 5.72 -18.16 27.43
N GLN A 579 4.48 -18.37 27.00
CA GLN A 579 3.33 -18.60 27.90
C GLN A 579 3.25 -20.04 28.46
N GLY A 580 4.04 -20.98 27.95
CA GLY A 580 3.96 -22.40 28.30
C GLY A 580 2.75 -23.14 27.72
N ASP A 581 2.08 -22.58 26.70
CA ASP A 581 0.89 -23.19 26.07
C ASP A 581 1.28 -24.07 24.87
N ALA A 582 1.72 -25.29 25.17
CA ALA A 582 2.11 -26.28 24.16
C ALA A 582 0.96 -26.67 23.20
N LYS A 583 -0.31 -26.47 23.57
CA LYS A 583 -1.45 -26.78 22.70
C LYS A 583 -1.58 -25.72 21.61
N LYS A 584 -1.53 -24.44 21.98
CA LYS A 584 -1.59 -23.33 21.02
C LYS A 584 -0.34 -23.24 20.17
N GLU A 585 0.83 -23.52 20.74
CA GLU A 585 2.09 -23.63 20.01
C GLU A 585 1.99 -24.67 18.87
N LYS A 586 1.51 -25.88 19.17
CA LYS A 586 1.28 -26.94 18.17
C LYS A 586 0.23 -26.56 17.14
N ALA A 587 -0.80 -25.80 17.53
CA ALA A 587 -1.82 -25.31 16.61
C ALA A 587 -1.25 -24.28 15.63
N ALA A 588 -0.40 -23.36 16.09
CA ALA A 588 0.28 -22.39 15.24
C ALA A 588 1.24 -23.07 14.26
N TYR A 589 2.00 -24.06 14.74
CA TYR A 589 2.84 -24.88 13.87
C TYR A 589 2.04 -25.67 12.84
N ARG A 590 0.88 -26.22 13.21
CA ARG A 590 -0.03 -26.88 12.27
C ARG A 590 -0.54 -25.92 11.19
N MET A 591 -0.90 -24.69 11.57
CA MET A 591 -1.31 -23.65 10.63
C MET A 591 -0.20 -23.36 9.61
N LEU A 592 1.05 -23.18 10.08
CA LEU A 592 2.23 -23.01 9.21
C LEU A 592 2.37 -24.18 8.23
N LYS A 593 2.24 -25.40 8.73
CA LYS A 593 2.38 -26.61 7.91
C LYS A 593 1.28 -26.73 6.85
N GLU A 594 0.03 -26.65 7.25
CA GLU A 594 -1.13 -26.89 6.37
C GLU A 594 -1.38 -25.77 5.36
N ARG A 595 -0.98 -24.53 5.68
CA ARG A 595 -1.28 -23.36 4.85
C ARG A 595 -0.11 -22.89 4.00
N LEU A 596 1.12 -23.00 4.50
CA LEU A 596 2.30 -22.45 3.83
C LEU A 596 3.26 -23.54 3.37
N LEU A 597 3.64 -24.49 4.23
CA LEU A 597 4.61 -25.54 3.85
C LEU A 597 4.02 -26.50 2.81
N HIS A 598 2.73 -26.83 2.93
CA HIS A 598 2.00 -27.69 2.00
C HIS A 598 0.99 -26.86 1.17
N PHE A 599 1.45 -25.75 0.60
CA PHE A 599 0.57 -24.86 -0.16
C PHE A 599 -0.09 -25.57 -1.36
N GLU A 600 0.58 -26.56 -1.95
CA GLU A 600 0.11 -27.41 -3.05
C GLU A 600 -1.21 -28.14 -2.74
N ASP A 601 -1.49 -28.46 -1.47
CA ASP A 601 -2.77 -29.04 -1.02
C ASP A 601 -3.94 -28.04 -1.18
N GLY A 602 -3.64 -26.78 -1.53
CA GLY A 602 -4.58 -25.71 -1.83
C GLY A 602 -5.63 -26.08 -2.88
N TYR A 603 -5.28 -26.94 -3.84
CA TYR A 603 -6.22 -27.46 -4.83
C TYR A 603 -7.42 -28.17 -4.18
N GLN A 604 -7.14 -29.09 -3.26
CA GLN A 604 -8.18 -29.85 -2.55
C GLN A 604 -8.84 -29.00 -1.46
N ARG A 605 -8.03 -28.28 -0.68
CA ARG A 605 -8.49 -27.44 0.43
C ARG A 605 -9.49 -26.38 -0.02
N CYS A 606 -9.23 -25.74 -1.16
CA CYS A 606 -10.08 -24.68 -1.72
C CYS A 606 -11.07 -25.21 -2.76
N LYS A 607 -11.12 -26.54 -2.96
CA LYS A 607 -12.03 -27.24 -3.89
C LYS A 607 -11.98 -26.65 -5.31
N LEU A 608 -10.77 -26.39 -5.83
CA LEU A 608 -10.58 -25.67 -7.10
C LEU A 608 -11.27 -26.36 -8.30
N ALA A 609 -11.44 -27.70 -8.24
CA ALA A 609 -12.22 -28.46 -9.21
C ALA A 609 -13.67 -27.95 -9.39
N GLN A 610 -14.30 -27.42 -8.33
CA GLN A 610 -15.67 -26.86 -8.38
C GLN A 610 -15.75 -25.58 -9.20
N TYR A 611 -14.62 -24.89 -9.39
CA TYR A 611 -14.49 -23.72 -10.25
C TYR A 611 -14.10 -24.10 -11.68
N GLY A 612 -13.93 -25.40 -11.99
CA GLY A 612 -13.51 -25.89 -13.31
C GLY A 612 -11.99 -25.93 -13.52
N VAL A 613 -11.19 -25.73 -12.47
CA VAL A 613 -9.73 -25.83 -12.54
C VAL A 613 -9.32 -27.30 -12.56
N ARG A 614 -8.43 -27.68 -13.47
CA ARG A 614 -7.85 -29.04 -13.52
C ARG A 614 -6.61 -29.13 -12.64
N GLU A 615 -6.36 -30.29 -12.04
CA GLU A 615 -5.18 -30.51 -11.19
C GLU A 615 -3.86 -30.23 -11.91
N LYS A 616 -3.74 -30.63 -13.20
CA LYS A 616 -2.59 -30.29 -14.02
C LYS A 616 -2.40 -28.77 -14.14
N GLU A 617 -3.47 -28.02 -14.39
CA GLU A 617 -3.42 -26.57 -14.51
C GLU A 617 -2.98 -25.90 -13.21
N TRP A 618 -3.45 -26.42 -12.06
CA TRP A 618 -2.99 -25.98 -10.75
C TRP A 618 -1.50 -26.22 -10.57
N ASN A 619 -1.04 -27.45 -10.81
CA ASN A 619 0.37 -27.83 -10.65
C ASN A 619 1.29 -27.00 -11.56
N ASP A 620 0.88 -26.78 -12.81
CA ASP A 620 1.61 -25.94 -13.76
C ASP A 620 1.64 -24.47 -13.28
N ALA A 621 0.53 -23.97 -12.72
CA ALA A 621 0.43 -22.57 -12.27
C ALA A 621 1.27 -22.24 -11.03
N ILE A 622 1.47 -23.18 -10.11
CA ILE A 622 2.26 -22.98 -8.88
C ILE A 622 3.70 -23.48 -8.99
N ALA A 623 4.08 -24.03 -10.16
CA ALA A 623 5.40 -24.58 -10.37
C ALA A 623 6.51 -23.54 -10.13
N SER A 624 7.65 -24.03 -9.65
CA SER A 624 8.82 -23.19 -9.47
C SER A 624 9.35 -22.69 -10.81
N HIS A 625 9.75 -21.42 -10.85
CA HIS A 625 10.51 -20.85 -11.96
C HIS A 625 12.02 -21.04 -11.82
N ILE A 626 12.49 -21.68 -10.74
CA ILE A 626 13.91 -21.84 -10.42
C ILE A 626 14.33 -23.29 -10.65
N GLU A 627 15.23 -23.51 -11.62
CA GLU A 627 15.65 -24.84 -12.10
C GLU A 627 16.15 -25.79 -10.99
N ASN A 628 16.83 -25.25 -9.97
CA ASN A 628 17.42 -26.04 -8.88
C ASN A 628 16.55 -26.11 -7.62
N CYS A 629 15.26 -25.75 -7.71
CA CYS A 629 14.35 -25.81 -6.57
C CYS A 629 12.94 -26.18 -7.01
N ASP A 630 12.50 -27.40 -6.67
CA ASP A 630 11.16 -27.90 -7.04
C ASP A 630 10.03 -27.34 -6.15
N LEU A 631 10.39 -26.69 -5.03
CA LEU A 631 9.39 -26.11 -4.13
C LEU A 631 8.71 -24.92 -4.80
N ASN A 632 7.38 -24.87 -4.72
CA ASN A 632 6.63 -23.66 -5.08
C ASN A 632 7.08 -22.47 -4.22
N CYS A 633 6.89 -21.25 -4.72
CA CYS A 633 7.37 -20.02 -4.08
C CYS A 633 6.94 -19.86 -2.61
N VAL A 634 5.68 -20.19 -2.27
CA VAL A 634 5.17 -20.11 -0.89
C VAL A 634 5.89 -21.09 0.02
N ALA A 635 5.95 -22.37 -0.37
CA ALA A 635 6.61 -23.41 0.42
C ALA A 635 8.11 -23.11 0.58
N ARG A 636 8.76 -22.59 -0.46
CA ARG A 636 10.18 -22.20 -0.44
C ARG A 636 10.45 -21.10 0.60
N ALA A 637 9.68 -20.01 0.55
CA ALA A 637 9.79 -18.91 1.51
C ALA A 637 9.52 -19.39 2.95
N ALA A 638 8.44 -20.13 3.14
CA ALA A 638 8.04 -20.61 4.45
C ALA A 638 9.05 -21.58 5.06
N ARG A 639 9.59 -22.52 4.27
CA ARG A 639 10.52 -23.53 4.76
C ARG A 639 11.88 -22.92 5.11
N ARG A 640 12.38 -21.96 4.32
CA ARG A 640 13.61 -21.22 4.61
C ARG A 640 13.50 -20.46 5.93
N ALA A 641 12.47 -19.62 6.07
CA ALA A 641 12.28 -18.81 7.27
C ALA A 641 11.98 -19.69 8.49
N ALA A 642 11.06 -20.65 8.39
CA ALA A 642 10.75 -21.54 9.51
C ALA A 642 11.96 -22.36 9.96
N ALA A 643 12.86 -22.77 9.06
CA ALA A 643 14.10 -23.43 9.45
C ALA A 643 14.95 -22.51 10.33
N ARG A 644 15.21 -21.28 9.89
CA ARG A 644 16.01 -20.32 10.66
C ARG A 644 15.41 -20.01 12.03
N HIS A 645 14.10 -19.79 12.08
CA HIS A 645 13.40 -19.32 13.29
C HIS A 645 12.96 -20.45 14.24
N LEU A 646 12.63 -21.65 13.75
CA LEU A 646 12.08 -22.73 14.58
C LEU A 646 13.08 -23.84 14.93
N ARG A 647 14.22 -23.95 14.23
CA ARG A 647 15.26 -24.91 14.62
C ARG A 647 15.85 -24.67 16.02
N PRO A 648 16.06 -23.41 16.48
CA PRO A 648 16.45 -23.13 17.87
C PRO A 648 15.41 -23.61 18.88
N LEU A 649 14.13 -23.61 18.50
CA LEU A 649 12.99 -24.08 19.27
C LEU A 649 12.83 -25.62 19.28
N GLY A 650 13.75 -26.37 18.67
CA GLY A 650 13.74 -27.85 18.70
C GLY A 650 13.05 -28.51 17.51
N TYR A 651 12.57 -27.76 16.51
CA TYR A 651 11.96 -28.30 15.29
C TYR A 651 12.97 -28.85 14.26
N ARG A 652 14.16 -29.28 14.71
CA ARG A 652 15.27 -29.72 13.84
C ARG A 652 14.96 -30.96 13.00
N ARG A 653 13.98 -31.76 13.42
CA ARG A 653 13.53 -32.96 12.67
C ARG A 653 12.67 -32.57 11.47
N ASP A 654 11.87 -31.52 11.61
CA ASP A 654 10.97 -31.06 10.55
C ASP A 654 11.68 -30.12 9.57
N PHE A 655 12.69 -29.39 10.07
CA PHE A 655 13.53 -28.48 9.28
C PHE A 655 15.00 -28.89 9.37
N PRO A 656 15.52 -29.70 8.42
CA PRO A 656 16.96 -29.96 8.31
C PRO A 656 17.76 -28.67 8.06
N ARG A 657 19.07 -28.69 8.34
CA ARG A 657 19.94 -27.50 8.22
C ARG A 657 20.01 -26.98 6.78
N SER A 658 19.86 -27.85 5.79
CA SER A 658 19.79 -27.49 4.38
C SER A 658 18.65 -26.51 4.07
N ASP A 659 17.57 -26.53 4.85
CA ASP A 659 16.42 -25.66 4.63
C ASP A 659 16.77 -24.18 4.90
N GLU A 660 17.69 -23.90 5.83
CA GLU A 660 18.23 -22.55 6.08
C GLU A 660 18.94 -21.97 4.83
N ASN A 661 19.35 -22.83 3.90
CA ASN A 661 20.07 -22.48 2.68
C ASN A 661 19.19 -22.57 1.42
N LEU A 662 17.88 -22.83 1.55
CA LEU A 662 16.97 -22.79 0.41
C LEU A 662 17.06 -21.42 -0.27
N THR A 663 17.17 -21.41 -1.60
CA THR A 663 17.34 -20.18 -2.35
C THR A 663 16.19 -19.20 -2.11
N THR A 664 16.53 -17.92 -2.05
CA THR A 664 15.51 -16.87 -2.04
C THR A 664 15.04 -16.55 -3.45
N HIS A 665 15.76 -16.97 -4.52
CA HIS A 665 15.45 -16.68 -5.93
C HIS A 665 14.01 -17.04 -6.30
N VAL A 666 13.42 -16.25 -7.20
CA VAL A 666 12.05 -16.37 -7.70
C VAL A 666 11.98 -15.96 -9.15
N GLY A 667 10.89 -16.29 -9.85
CA GLY A 667 10.64 -15.72 -11.18
C GLY A 667 10.59 -14.19 -11.15
N HIS A 668 10.88 -13.56 -12.29
CA HIS A 668 10.68 -12.12 -12.42
C HIS A 668 9.20 -11.74 -12.41
N ILE A 669 8.92 -10.45 -12.18
CA ILE A 669 7.66 -9.87 -12.62
C ILE A 669 7.78 -9.58 -14.12
N TRP A 670 7.34 -10.55 -14.93
CA TRP A 670 7.62 -10.57 -16.37
C TRP A 670 6.98 -9.41 -17.14
N THR A 671 5.72 -9.11 -16.85
CA THR A 671 4.90 -8.17 -17.65
C THR A 671 5.22 -6.70 -17.38
N ALA A 672 5.54 -6.33 -16.15
CA ALA A 672 5.75 -4.93 -15.76
C ALA A 672 7.24 -4.55 -15.68
N GLU A 673 8.10 -5.46 -15.23
CA GLU A 673 9.51 -5.15 -14.95
C GLU A 673 10.44 -5.60 -16.07
N VAL A 674 10.28 -6.83 -16.57
CA VAL A 674 11.19 -7.38 -17.60
C VAL A 674 10.79 -6.95 -19.01
N ALA A 675 9.49 -6.96 -19.32
CA ALA A 675 9.00 -6.53 -20.63
C ALA A 675 9.24 -5.03 -20.90
N ASN A 676 9.48 -4.23 -19.86
CA ASN A 676 9.82 -2.83 -20.02
C ASN A 676 11.32 -2.67 -20.38
N PRO A 677 11.64 -2.16 -21.58
CA PRO A 677 13.01 -2.10 -22.07
C PRO A 677 13.88 -1.07 -21.35
N ASN A 678 13.32 -0.17 -20.52
CA ASN A 678 14.16 0.76 -19.77
C ASN A 678 14.77 0.11 -18.52
N TYR A 679 14.15 -0.94 -17.99
CA TYR A 679 14.68 -1.71 -16.88
C TYR A 679 15.64 -2.78 -17.40
N ARG A 680 16.84 -2.82 -16.82
CA ARG A 680 17.90 -3.77 -17.19
C ARG A 680 18.31 -4.53 -15.95
N TRP A 681 17.83 -5.76 -15.85
CA TRP A 681 18.22 -6.73 -14.84
C TRP A 681 19.56 -7.35 -15.23
N GLU A 682 20.44 -7.56 -14.25
CA GLU A 682 21.69 -8.27 -14.48
C GLU A 682 21.44 -9.74 -14.81
N ASN A 683 20.52 -10.37 -14.07
CA ASN A 683 20.00 -11.70 -14.37
C ASN A 683 18.64 -11.58 -15.08
N HIS A 684 18.56 -12.03 -16.33
CA HIS A 684 17.33 -12.00 -17.13
C HIS A 684 16.46 -13.25 -16.95
N LEU A 685 17.01 -14.33 -16.37
CA LEU A 685 16.33 -15.62 -16.22
C LEU A 685 15.40 -15.67 -15.00
N PHE A 686 15.78 -14.99 -13.91
CA PHE A 686 15.00 -14.96 -12.67
C PHE A 686 15.41 -13.78 -11.78
N CYS A 687 14.57 -13.44 -10.80
CA CYS A 687 14.81 -12.38 -9.83
C CYS A 687 15.74 -12.87 -8.71
N GLY A 688 17.04 -12.66 -8.91
CA GLY A 688 18.10 -13.05 -8.00
C GLY A 688 19.47 -12.90 -8.66
N THR A 689 20.51 -13.40 -8.01
CA THR A 689 21.87 -13.43 -8.56
C THR A 689 22.14 -14.74 -9.28
N LEU A 690 22.91 -14.71 -10.36
CA LEU A 690 23.55 -15.92 -10.86
C LEU A 690 24.69 -16.23 -9.87
N GLU A 691 24.60 -17.35 -9.15
CA GLU A 691 25.78 -17.89 -8.49
C GLU A 691 26.74 -18.34 -9.60
N GLU A 692 27.98 -17.84 -9.60
CA GLU A 692 29.04 -18.26 -10.54
C GLU A 692 29.49 -19.71 -10.30
#